data_AF-A0A819BJ33-F1
#
_entry.id   AF-A0A819BJ33-F1
#
_cell.length_a   1.000
_cell.length_b   1.000
_cell.length_c   1.000
_cell.angle_alpha   90.00
_cell.angle_beta   90.00
_cell.angle_gamma   90.00
#
_symmetry.space_group_name_H-M   'P 1'
#
loop_
_entity.id
_entity.type
_entity.pdbx_description
1 polymer ?
#
loop_
_entity_poly.entity_id
_entity_poly.type
_entity_poly.pdbx_seq_one_letter_code
_entity_poly.pdbx_strand_id
1 'polypeptide(L)'
;MHTVFRIDEVRKIDNNRALYQVDLKLTSDDDPQLRELTDFIRKEVSGIGWRRMGKLLLKIGQFDKAEELYMALLEQASDDSDRAYIHHQLGLMKRNQGQYEEAVAFYEQSLKIEQKTLPKDDPSLAPTYNNIALVYNDMGDYSKALDFYEKSHQIYEKALPSNHPSLATSYNNIGLVYNNIGDYSKALEFYDKSHKILEKALPSNHPDLAKSYNNIGQVYNNLGDYSKALEIYEKDLQIRKKALPPTHPDLAIPYSTIGQVYNNMGDYSKALEFYEKSHQIYEKALPSNHPDLATSYNNIGQVYNNMGDYSKALEFYEKDLEITKKALPSNHPNLATSYSNIGQVYNNMGNYSKALEFYEKDLEITKKALPSNHPDLATSYNNIGQVYNNMGDYSKALEFSEKDLEITKKALPSNHPHLATSYNNIGQVYNNMGDYSKALEFYEKSHKIFEKALPSNHPDLATSYNNIGQVYKNMGDYSKALEFYEKSLEIRKKALPSNHPNLPTSYNNIGQVYNNMGDYSKALEFYEKDLEITKKALPSNHPDLATSYNNIGQVYNNMGDYSKALEFYEKSIEIKEKALPPNHPHLATSYNNIGGVYNNMGDYWKALEFYEKDLEITKKALPSNHPDLATSYSSVGQVYNNMSDYSKALEFYEKSHKIYEKALPSNHPDLATSFWHLGSIYEKMNQYSKALSFLEKSLGIYLKSLPPNHPHIESVIKAIDKIKKKM
;
A
#
# COMPACT_ATOMS: atom_id res chain seq x y z
N MET A 1 36.15 -37.67 36.42
CA MET A 1 37.40 -37.00 36.83
C MET A 1 37.72 -35.93 35.80
N HIS A 2 37.20 -34.72 35.99
CA HIS A 2 37.74 -33.56 35.29
C HIS A 2 38.68 -32.90 36.27
N THR A 3 39.97 -32.92 35.96
CA THR A 3 40.99 -32.32 36.82
C THR A 3 40.82 -30.80 36.85
N VAL A 4 40.40 -30.23 37.98
CA VAL A 4 40.20 -28.78 38.12
C VAL A 4 41.46 -28.12 38.68
N PHE A 5 41.96 -27.11 37.98
CA PHE A 5 43.13 -26.34 38.38
C PHE A 5 42.70 -24.98 38.92
N ARG A 6 43.26 -24.56 40.05
CA ARG A 6 43.17 -23.19 40.56
C ARG A 6 44.29 -22.37 39.95
N ILE A 7 43.92 -21.22 39.37
CA ILE A 7 44.89 -20.19 38.94
C ILE A 7 45.39 -19.51 40.21
N ASP A 8 46.69 -19.61 40.46
CA ASP A 8 47.31 -19.07 41.67
C ASP A 8 47.92 -17.70 41.38
N GLU A 9 49.00 -17.66 40.59
CA GLU A 9 49.67 -16.42 40.21
C GLU A 9 49.65 -16.25 38.70
N VAL A 10 49.28 -15.04 38.24
CA VAL A 10 49.35 -14.64 36.84
C VAL A 10 50.39 -13.55 36.71
N ARG A 11 51.48 -13.84 36.00
CA ARG A 11 52.58 -12.89 35.78
C ARG A 11 52.69 -12.56 34.31
N LYS A 12 52.79 -11.27 34.01
CA LYS A 12 52.97 -10.79 32.64
C LYS A 12 54.44 -10.95 32.24
N ILE A 13 54.71 -11.70 31.17
CA ILE A 13 56.07 -12.03 30.73
C ILE A 13 56.60 -11.00 29.73
N ASP A 14 55.71 -10.42 28.90
CA ASP A 14 56.08 -9.43 27.89
C ASP A 14 54.99 -8.34 27.76
N ASN A 15 55.41 -7.07 27.82
CA ASN A 15 54.52 -5.92 27.75
C ASN A 15 54.02 -5.59 26.34
N ASN A 16 54.74 -5.97 25.28
CA ASN A 16 54.37 -5.62 23.91
C ASN A 16 53.51 -6.67 23.19
N ARG A 17 53.41 -7.90 23.73
CA ARG A 17 52.71 -9.02 23.07
C ARG A 17 51.59 -9.67 23.90
N ALA A 18 51.24 -9.09 25.05
CA ALA A 18 50.20 -9.61 25.95
C ALA A 18 50.37 -11.10 26.31
N LEU A 19 51.62 -11.54 26.51
CA LEU A 19 51.93 -12.91 26.93
C LEU A 19 52.00 -13.00 28.47
N TYR A 20 51.26 -13.94 29.04
CA TYR A 20 51.16 -14.17 30.47
C TYR A 20 51.58 -15.59 30.83
N GLN A 21 52.32 -15.74 31.92
CA GLN A 21 52.57 -17.00 32.58
C GLN A 21 51.51 -17.18 33.66
N VAL A 22 50.89 -18.35 33.70
CA VAL A 22 49.85 -18.68 34.66
C VAL A 22 50.26 -19.95 35.39
N ASP A 23 50.42 -19.84 36.71
CA ASP A 23 50.70 -21.00 37.55
C ASP A 23 49.37 -21.66 37.95
N LEU A 24 49.24 -22.94 37.59
CA LEU A 24 48.06 -23.76 37.83
C LEU A 24 48.34 -24.80 38.91
N LYS A 25 47.56 -24.78 39.99
CA LYS A 25 47.65 -25.76 41.08
C LYS A 25 46.51 -26.76 41.00
N LEU A 26 46.84 -28.04 41.07
CA LEU A 26 45.88 -29.13 41.10
C LEU A 26 45.01 -29.03 42.36
N THR A 27 43.69 -28.95 42.21
CA THR A 27 42.75 -28.95 43.34
C THR A 27 41.93 -30.24 43.34
N SER A 28 41.56 -30.75 44.52
CA SER A 28 40.67 -31.91 44.62
C SER A 28 39.23 -31.50 44.32
N ASP A 29 38.42 -32.41 43.78
CA ASP A 29 36.99 -32.19 43.48
C ASP A 29 36.16 -31.76 44.71
N ASP A 30 36.69 -31.93 45.92
CA ASP A 30 36.07 -31.54 47.20
C ASP A 30 36.50 -30.16 47.75
N ASP A 31 37.15 -29.29 46.95
CA ASP A 31 37.54 -27.94 47.41
C ASP A 31 36.30 -27.10 47.80
N PRO A 32 36.18 -26.63 49.07
CA PRO A 32 35.01 -25.90 49.55
C PRO A 32 34.72 -24.61 48.77
N GLN A 33 35.75 -23.90 48.30
CA GLN A 33 35.60 -22.66 47.53
C GLN A 33 35.19 -22.93 46.08
N LEU A 34 35.68 -24.03 45.50
CA LEU A 34 35.23 -24.47 44.18
C LEU A 34 33.78 -24.95 44.22
N ARG A 35 33.39 -25.64 45.30
CA ARG A 35 31.99 -26.06 45.53
C ARG A 35 31.08 -24.85 45.71
N GLU A 36 31.51 -23.86 46.49
CA GLU A 36 30.79 -22.60 46.69
C GLU A 36 30.68 -21.78 45.39
N LEU A 37 31.75 -21.70 44.58
CA LEU A 37 31.71 -21.05 43.26
C LEU A 37 30.83 -21.82 42.27
N THR A 38 30.92 -23.15 42.26
CA THR A 38 30.08 -24.00 41.40
C THR A 38 28.62 -23.91 41.81
N ASP A 39 28.32 -23.86 43.11
CA ASP A 39 26.97 -23.67 43.63
C ASP A 39 26.49 -22.23 43.42
N PHE A 40 27.36 -21.22 43.48
CA PHE A 40 27.05 -19.84 43.14
C PHE A 40 26.74 -19.70 41.65
N ILE A 41 27.58 -20.25 40.78
CA ILE A 41 27.32 -20.32 39.33
C ILE A 41 26.04 -21.11 39.11
N ARG A 42 25.89 -22.33 39.63
CA ARG A 42 24.68 -23.15 39.47
C ARG A 42 23.44 -22.44 40.00
N LYS A 43 23.54 -21.59 41.03
CA LYS A 43 22.47 -20.76 41.57
C LYS A 43 22.16 -19.54 40.68
N GLU A 44 23.18 -18.85 40.17
CA GLU A 44 23.05 -17.76 39.19
C GLU A 44 22.55 -18.25 37.82
N VAL A 45 22.90 -19.47 37.43
CA VAL A 45 22.40 -20.14 36.20
C VAL A 45 21.16 -20.98 36.48
N SER A 46 20.68 -21.16 37.72
CA SER A 46 19.43 -21.88 37.98
C SER A 46 18.21 -20.98 37.78
N GLY A 47 17.16 -21.50 37.12
CA GLY A 47 15.84 -20.88 36.98
C GLY A 47 15.86 -19.50 36.33
N ILE A 48 16.12 -18.45 37.12
CA ILE A 48 16.04 -17.04 36.72
C ILE A 48 17.10 -16.67 35.67
N GLY A 49 18.32 -17.23 35.76
CA GLY A 49 19.40 -16.98 34.81
C GLY A 49 19.04 -17.43 33.39
N TRP A 50 18.56 -18.66 33.24
CA TRP A 50 18.12 -19.19 31.96
C TRP A 50 16.90 -18.45 31.38
N ARG A 51 15.96 -18.01 32.23
CA ARG A 51 14.83 -17.17 31.78
C ARG A 51 15.30 -15.86 31.17
N ARG A 52 16.30 -15.21 31.79
CA ARG A 52 16.90 -13.97 31.26
C ARG A 52 17.63 -14.22 29.94
N MET A 53 18.37 -15.32 29.85
CA MET A 53 19.04 -15.72 28.61
C MET A 53 18.03 -15.96 27.48
N GLY A 54 16.94 -16.69 27.74
CA GLY A 54 15.87 -16.89 26.75
C GLY A 54 15.26 -15.57 26.29
N LYS A 55 14.93 -14.65 27.21
CA LYS A 55 14.44 -13.31 26.85
C LYS A 55 15.43 -12.52 26.01
N LEU A 56 16.73 -12.63 26.32
CA LEU A 56 17.77 -11.96 25.54
C LEU A 56 17.85 -12.55 24.13
N LEU A 57 17.86 -13.88 24.00
CA LEU A 57 17.86 -14.58 22.72
C LEU A 57 16.67 -14.16 21.84
N LEU A 58 15.46 -14.05 22.43
CA LEU A 58 14.28 -13.52 21.74
C LEU A 58 14.47 -12.06 21.30
N LYS A 59 15.02 -11.20 22.16
CA LYS A 59 15.28 -9.78 21.83
C LYS A 59 16.30 -9.59 20.72
N ILE A 60 17.28 -10.48 20.60
CA ILE A 60 18.31 -10.41 19.54
C ILE A 60 17.95 -11.27 18.31
N GLY A 61 16.72 -11.78 18.23
CA GLY A 61 16.22 -12.54 17.07
C GLY A 61 16.79 -13.94 16.92
N GLN A 62 17.42 -14.52 17.95
CA GLN A 62 17.93 -15.90 17.92
C GLN A 62 16.83 -16.89 18.34
N PHE A 63 15.77 -16.97 17.54
CA PHE A 63 14.57 -17.74 17.87
C PHE A 63 14.85 -19.24 18.03
N ASP A 64 15.63 -19.86 17.14
CA ASP A 64 15.93 -21.30 17.21
C ASP A 64 16.62 -21.67 18.54
N LYS A 65 17.59 -20.87 18.97
CA LYS A 65 18.28 -21.09 20.25
C LYS A 65 17.39 -20.80 21.45
N ALA A 66 16.49 -19.81 21.32
CA ALA A 66 15.51 -19.55 22.36
C ALA A 66 14.53 -20.73 22.48
N GLU A 67 14.12 -21.32 21.36
CA GLU A 67 13.26 -22.50 21.31
C GLU A 67 13.95 -23.70 21.96
N GLU A 68 15.16 -24.04 21.55
CA GLU A 68 15.96 -25.11 22.15
C GLU A 68 16.09 -24.94 23.68
N LEU A 69 16.40 -23.71 24.12
CA LEU A 69 16.52 -23.40 25.54
C LEU A 69 15.19 -23.57 26.28
N TYR A 70 14.10 -22.99 25.78
CA TYR A 70 12.80 -23.07 26.45
C TYR A 70 12.22 -24.48 26.44
N MET A 71 12.44 -25.27 25.39
CA MET A 71 12.03 -26.67 25.35
C MET A 71 12.84 -27.52 26.36
N ALA A 72 14.15 -27.31 26.46
CA ALA A 72 14.97 -27.98 27.48
C ALA A 72 14.56 -27.59 28.92
N LEU A 73 14.23 -26.31 29.15
CA LEU A 73 13.69 -25.86 30.43
C LEU A 73 12.31 -26.49 30.73
N LEU A 74 11.48 -26.70 29.70
CA LEU A 74 10.16 -27.30 29.86
C LEU A 74 10.26 -28.75 30.34
N GLU A 75 11.20 -29.54 29.81
CA GLU A 75 11.46 -30.91 30.24
C GLU A 75 11.97 -30.98 31.69
N GLN A 76 12.72 -29.98 32.13
CA GLN A 76 13.31 -29.90 33.46
C GLN A 76 12.39 -29.23 34.50
N ALA A 77 11.26 -28.69 34.08
CA ALA A 77 10.36 -27.93 34.95
C ALA A 77 9.70 -28.84 35.99
N SER A 78 10.00 -28.60 37.26
CA SER A 78 9.51 -29.38 38.40
C SER A 78 8.15 -28.92 38.93
N ASP A 79 7.76 -27.67 38.68
CA ASP A 79 6.50 -27.09 39.15
C ASP A 79 5.65 -26.48 38.02
N ASP A 80 4.35 -26.30 38.32
CA ASP A 80 3.36 -25.82 37.36
C ASP A 80 3.50 -24.32 37.03
N SER A 81 4.04 -23.52 37.95
CA SER A 81 4.29 -22.09 37.70
C SER A 81 5.39 -21.91 36.64
N ASP A 82 6.44 -22.70 36.75
CA ASP A 82 7.56 -22.71 35.82
C ASP A 82 7.14 -23.23 34.44
N ARG A 83 6.32 -24.29 34.39
CA ARG A 83 5.73 -24.79 33.14
C ARG A 83 4.87 -23.74 32.46
N ALA A 84 3.97 -23.07 33.20
CA ALA A 84 3.14 -21.99 32.66
C ALA A 84 4.01 -20.86 32.07
N TYR A 85 4.98 -20.37 32.83
CA TYR A 85 5.90 -19.34 32.36
C TYR A 85 6.63 -19.73 31.07
N ILE A 86 7.13 -20.97 30.97
CA ILE A 86 7.87 -21.44 29.79
C ILE A 86 6.94 -21.52 28.57
N HIS A 87 5.73 -22.07 28.73
CA HIS A 87 4.72 -22.06 27.67
C HIS A 87 4.39 -20.64 27.22
N HIS A 88 4.26 -19.69 28.15
CA HIS A 88 4.05 -18.29 27.81
C HIS A 88 5.20 -17.71 26.96
N GLN A 89 6.46 -18.01 27.29
CA GLN A 89 7.60 -17.52 26.49
C GLN A 89 7.67 -18.20 25.11
N LEU A 90 7.35 -19.49 25.02
CA LEU A 90 7.24 -20.20 23.74
C LEU A 90 6.13 -19.60 22.88
N GLY A 91 4.98 -19.25 23.47
CA GLY A 91 3.92 -18.53 22.76
C GLY A 91 4.38 -17.18 22.21
N LEU A 92 5.12 -16.40 23.01
CA LEU A 92 5.69 -15.12 22.57
C LEU A 92 6.68 -15.28 21.42
N MET A 93 7.54 -16.30 21.50
CA MET A 93 8.50 -16.64 20.46
C MET A 93 7.79 -17.02 19.16
N LYS A 94 6.84 -17.95 19.21
CA LYS A 94 6.08 -18.41 18.02
C LYS A 94 5.33 -17.26 17.36
N ARG A 95 4.73 -16.37 18.15
CA ARG A 95 4.12 -15.13 17.62
C ARG A 95 5.13 -14.27 16.88
N ASN A 96 6.33 -14.06 17.45
CA ASN A 96 7.39 -13.26 16.80
C ASN A 96 7.98 -13.95 15.56
N GLN A 97 7.84 -15.26 15.43
CA GLN A 97 8.19 -16.01 14.22
C GLN A 97 7.07 -15.98 13.15
N GLY A 98 5.90 -15.40 13.46
CA GLY A 98 4.72 -15.43 12.60
C GLY A 98 3.97 -16.77 12.60
N GLN A 99 4.25 -17.66 13.58
CA GLN A 99 3.59 -18.95 13.75
C GLN A 99 2.43 -18.82 14.73
N TYR A 100 1.34 -18.19 14.29
CA TYR A 100 0.28 -17.73 15.18
C TYR A 100 -0.54 -18.87 15.81
N GLU A 101 -0.86 -19.93 15.08
CA GLU A 101 -1.61 -21.07 15.62
C GLU A 101 -0.82 -21.79 16.73
N GLU A 102 0.49 -21.98 16.52
CA GLU A 102 1.38 -22.54 17.56
C GLU A 102 1.48 -21.62 18.76
N ALA A 103 1.53 -20.29 18.54
CA ALA A 103 1.54 -19.31 19.61
C ALA A 103 0.29 -19.40 20.49
N VAL A 104 -0.91 -19.47 19.87
CA VAL A 104 -2.17 -19.68 20.60
C VAL A 104 -2.11 -20.97 21.40
N ALA A 105 -1.69 -22.08 20.79
CA ALA A 105 -1.64 -23.37 21.48
C ALA A 105 -0.76 -23.33 22.74
N PHE A 106 0.42 -22.69 22.66
CA PHE A 106 1.29 -22.51 23.82
C PHE A 106 0.67 -21.61 24.89
N TYR A 107 0.08 -20.48 24.50
CA TYR A 107 -0.61 -19.61 25.47
C TYR A 107 -1.81 -20.30 26.13
N GLU A 108 -2.57 -21.12 25.39
CA GLU A 108 -3.67 -21.90 25.95
C GLU A 108 -3.18 -22.96 26.96
N GLN A 109 -2.02 -23.60 26.72
CA GLN A 109 -1.41 -24.48 27.72
C GLN A 109 -1.00 -23.69 28.98
N SER A 110 -0.38 -22.52 28.81
CA SER A 110 -0.04 -21.63 29.94
C SER A 110 -1.29 -21.28 30.75
N LEU A 111 -2.34 -20.81 30.07
CA LEU A 111 -3.60 -20.42 30.68
C LEU A 111 -4.27 -21.59 31.41
N LYS A 112 -4.26 -22.79 30.82
CA LYS A 112 -4.83 -23.99 31.42
C LYS A 112 -4.12 -24.39 32.71
N ILE A 113 -2.80 -24.21 32.78
CA ILE A 113 -2.02 -24.48 34.00
C ILE A 113 -2.31 -23.40 35.04
N GLU A 114 -2.27 -22.12 34.66
CA GLU A 114 -2.57 -20.99 35.54
C GLU A 114 -3.99 -21.11 36.14
N GLN A 115 -5.00 -21.49 35.37
CA GLN A 115 -6.37 -21.67 35.85
C GLN A 115 -6.53 -22.83 36.85
N LYS A 116 -5.62 -23.80 36.87
CA LYS A 116 -5.62 -24.88 37.87
C LYS A 116 -4.98 -24.45 39.18
N THR A 117 -4.00 -23.56 39.12
CA THR A 117 -3.18 -23.16 40.27
C THR A 117 -3.64 -21.86 40.91
N LEU A 118 -4.33 -20.99 40.15
CA LEU A 118 -4.77 -19.67 40.58
C LEU A 118 -6.29 -19.55 40.70
N PRO A 119 -6.80 -18.68 41.59
CA PRO A 119 -8.21 -18.30 41.63
C PRO A 119 -8.71 -17.73 40.30
N LYS A 120 -10.00 -17.88 40.02
CA LYS A 120 -10.63 -17.47 38.74
C LYS A 120 -10.47 -15.98 38.40
N ASP A 121 -10.43 -15.11 39.41
CA ASP A 121 -10.28 -13.65 39.24
C ASP A 121 -8.85 -13.18 39.62
N ASP A 122 -7.86 -14.06 39.61
CA ASP A 122 -6.46 -13.69 39.91
C ASP A 122 -5.88 -12.77 38.81
N PRO A 123 -5.32 -11.59 39.16
CA PRO A 123 -4.69 -10.67 38.20
C PRO A 123 -3.64 -11.29 37.29
N SER A 124 -3.00 -12.37 37.73
CA SER A 124 -1.90 -13.03 37.01
C SER A 124 -2.39 -13.79 35.78
N LEU A 125 -3.70 -14.06 35.66
CA LEU A 125 -4.31 -14.67 34.47
C LEU A 125 -4.46 -13.68 33.30
N ALA A 126 -4.60 -12.39 33.61
CA ALA A 126 -4.91 -11.35 32.63
C ALA A 126 -3.82 -11.12 31.56
N PRO A 127 -2.50 -11.20 31.85
CA PRO A 127 -1.45 -11.15 30.82
C PRO A 127 -1.55 -12.26 29.78
N THR A 128 -1.87 -13.50 30.18
CA THR A 128 -1.99 -14.64 29.26
C THR A 128 -3.21 -14.45 28.37
N TYR A 129 -4.34 -13.97 28.91
CA TYR A 129 -5.50 -13.57 28.10
C TYR A 129 -5.17 -12.45 27.11
N ASN A 130 -4.41 -11.42 27.53
CA ASN A 130 -3.98 -10.34 26.64
C ASN A 130 -3.12 -10.86 25.48
N ASN A 131 -2.21 -11.80 25.74
CA ASN A 131 -1.34 -12.31 24.69
C ASN A 131 -2.08 -13.24 23.71
N ILE A 132 -3.04 -14.04 24.18
CA ILE A 132 -3.94 -14.79 23.30
C ILE A 132 -4.72 -13.82 22.40
N ALA A 133 -5.26 -12.75 22.98
CA ALA A 133 -5.99 -11.73 22.24
C ALA A 133 -5.10 -10.98 21.22
N LEU A 134 -3.85 -10.68 21.57
CA LEU A 134 -2.86 -10.10 20.65
C LEU A 134 -2.62 -11.01 19.45
N VAL A 135 -2.47 -12.33 19.66
CA VAL A 135 -2.30 -13.27 18.55
C VAL A 135 -3.55 -13.34 17.67
N TYR A 136 -4.76 -13.39 18.26
CA TYR A 136 -5.99 -13.34 17.45
C TYR A 136 -6.14 -12.04 16.68
N ASN A 137 -5.69 -10.91 17.23
CA ASN A 137 -5.64 -9.65 16.52
C ASN A 137 -4.66 -9.70 15.33
N ASP A 138 -3.46 -10.27 15.53
CA ASP A 138 -2.47 -10.47 14.46
C ASP A 138 -2.94 -11.48 13.39
N MET A 139 -3.86 -12.38 13.75
CA MET A 139 -4.54 -13.31 12.83
C MET A 139 -5.77 -12.68 12.15
N GLY A 140 -6.12 -11.43 12.46
CA GLY A 140 -7.32 -10.77 11.92
C GLY A 140 -8.65 -11.29 12.48
N ASP A 141 -8.65 -12.15 13.50
CA ASP A 141 -9.86 -12.60 14.22
C ASP A 141 -10.19 -11.61 15.34
N TYR A 142 -10.65 -10.43 14.93
CA TYR A 142 -10.91 -9.32 15.84
C TYR A 142 -12.01 -9.61 16.85
N SER A 143 -12.96 -10.50 16.53
CA SER A 143 -14.01 -10.91 17.46
C SER A 143 -13.43 -11.69 18.63
N LYS A 144 -12.61 -12.71 18.36
CA LYS A 144 -11.95 -13.45 19.45
C LYS A 144 -10.95 -12.59 20.20
N ALA A 145 -10.25 -11.70 19.51
CA ALA A 145 -9.36 -10.74 20.16
C ALA A 145 -10.12 -9.90 21.20
N LEU A 146 -11.28 -9.35 20.85
CA LEU A 146 -12.13 -8.61 21.78
C LEU A 146 -12.60 -9.49 22.95
N ASP A 147 -13.10 -10.71 22.70
CA ASP A 147 -13.56 -11.62 23.76
C ASP A 147 -12.48 -11.87 24.82
N PHE A 148 -11.23 -12.07 24.38
CA PHE A 148 -10.11 -12.33 25.29
C PHE A 148 -9.58 -11.05 25.97
N TYR A 149 -9.55 -9.91 25.28
CA TYR A 149 -9.21 -8.63 25.92
C TYR A 149 -10.26 -8.21 26.94
N GLU A 150 -11.55 -8.44 26.68
CA GLU A 150 -12.62 -8.16 27.63
C GLU A 150 -12.50 -9.03 28.88
N LYS A 151 -12.16 -10.32 28.75
CA LYS A 151 -11.86 -11.19 29.91
C LYS A 151 -10.69 -10.66 30.72
N SER A 152 -9.60 -10.28 30.06
CA SER A 152 -8.44 -9.67 30.72
C SER A 152 -8.81 -8.38 31.44
N HIS A 153 -9.59 -7.52 30.79
CA HIS A 153 -10.09 -6.26 31.34
C HIS A 153 -10.95 -6.49 32.59
N GLN A 154 -11.89 -7.42 32.55
CA GLN A 154 -12.77 -7.74 33.68
C GLN A 154 -11.99 -8.25 34.91
N ILE A 155 -10.93 -9.03 34.70
CA ILE A 155 -10.07 -9.49 35.79
C ILE A 155 -9.35 -8.30 36.43
N TYR A 156 -8.74 -7.43 35.61
CA TYR A 156 -8.08 -6.23 36.13
C TYR A 156 -9.03 -5.26 36.81
N GLU A 157 -10.23 -5.05 36.26
CA GLU A 157 -11.24 -4.15 36.83
C GLU A 157 -11.69 -4.60 38.22
N LYS A 158 -11.86 -5.91 38.44
CA LYS A 158 -12.25 -6.44 39.75
C LYS A 158 -11.13 -6.43 40.77
N ALA A 159 -9.90 -6.73 40.33
CA ALA A 159 -8.81 -7.06 41.23
C ALA A 159 -7.85 -5.90 41.50
N LEU A 160 -7.87 -4.83 40.67
CA LEU A 160 -6.95 -3.70 40.77
C LEU A 160 -7.69 -2.38 41.05
N PRO A 161 -7.01 -1.39 41.67
CA PRO A 161 -7.56 -0.04 41.80
C PRO A 161 -7.87 0.60 40.45
N SER A 162 -8.85 1.50 40.42
CA SER A 162 -9.32 2.19 39.20
C SER A 162 -8.27 3.05 38.49
N ASN A 163 -7.17 3.38 39.17
CA ASN A 163 -6.03 4.11 38.61
C ASN A 163 -4.83 3.20 38.27
N HIS A 164 -4.98 1.87 38.31
CA HIS A 164 -3.85 0.98 38.07
C HIS A 164 -3.43 0.96 36.59
N PRO A 165 -2.14 1.08 36.24
CA PRO A 165 -1.67 1.09 34.86
C PRO A 165 -2.09 -0.11 34.00
N SER A 166 -2.19 -1.31 34.58
CA SER A 166 -2.68 -2.51 33.88
C SER A 166 -4.12 -2.38 33.37
N LEU A 167 -4.98 -1.63 34.08
CA LEU A 167 -6.33 -1.32 33.60
C LEU A 167 -6.26 -0.43 32.35
N ALA A 168 -5.34 0.54 32.34
CA ALA A 168 -5.09 1.35 31.15
C ALA A 168 -4.55 0.50 29.98
N THR A 169 -3.66 -0.46 30.23
CA THR A 169 -3.18 -1.39 29.20
C THR A 169 -4.34 -2.17 28.57
N SER A 170 -5.28 -2.67 29.38
CA SER A 170 -6.45 -3.39 28.85
C SER A 170 -7.34 -2.52 27.96
N TYR A 171 -7.59 -1.25 28.34
CA TYR A 171 -8.30 -0.31 27.48
C TYR A 171 -7.54 -0.01 26.18
N ASN A 172 -6.21 0.15 26.24
CA ASN A 172 -5.40 0.34 25.04
C ASN A 172 -5.51 -0.84 24.07
N ASN A 173 -5.51 -2.06 24.59
CA ASN A 173 -5.62 -3.26 23.77
C ASN A 173 -7.00 -3.38 23.10
N ILE A 174 -8.07 -3.05 23.81
CA ILE A 174 -9.43 -2.99 23.22
C ILE A 174 -9.52 -1.89 22.16
N GLY A 175 -8.93 -0.71 22.44
CA GLY A 175 -8.85 0.39 21.48
C GLY A 175 -8.12 0.02 20.20
N LEU A 176 -7.03 -0.76 20.30
CA LEU A 176 -6.28 -1.29 19.14
C LEU A 176 -7.17 -2.13 18.23
N VAL A 177 -8.00 -3.01 18.79
CA VAL A 177 -8.89 -3.83 17.97
C VAL A 177 -9.95 -2.97 17.29
N TYR A 178 -10.54 -1.99 17.99
CA TYR A 178 -11.50 -1.07 17.34
C TYR A 178 -10.87 -0.22 16.25
N ASN A 179 -9.61 0.19 16.39
CA ASN A 179 -8.87 0.87 15.33
C ASN A 179 -8.68 -0.04 14.11
N ASN A 180 -8.33 -1.32 14.31
CA ASN A 180 -8.16 -2.29 13.22
C ASN A 180 -9.50 -2.70 12.56
N ILE A 181 -10.61 -2.63 13.30
CA ILE A 181 -11.98 -2.82 12.81
C ILE A 181 -12.49 -1.57 12.06
N GLY A 182 -11.78 -0.44 12.12
CA GLY A 182 -12.20 0.82 11.52
C GLY A 182 -13.30 1.57 12.29
N ASP A 183 -13.59 1.17 13.54
CA ASP A 183 -14.45 1.93 14.45
C ASP A 183 -13.61 2.94 15.24
N TYR A 184 -13.16 3.98 14.53
CA TYR A 184 -12.26 4.99 15.06
C TYR A 184 -12.87 5.77 16.25
N SER A 185 -14.19 5.91 16.30
CA SER A 185 -14.87 6.57 17.43
C SER A 185 -14.72 5.76 18.71
N LYS A 186 -14.96 4.44 18.66
CA LYS A 186 -14.74 3.58 19.83
C LYS A 186 -13.26 3.46 20.17
N ALA A 187 -12.38 3.39 19.17
CA ALA A 187 -10.95 3.37 19.40
C ALA A 187 -10.50 4.58 20.23
N LEU A 188 -10.92 5.80 19.86
CA LEU A 188 -10.67 7.01 20.65
C LEU A 188 -11.27 6.96 22.04
N GLU A 189 -12.50 6.47 22.20
CA GLU A 189 -13.13 6.33 23.52
C GLU A 189 -12.29 5.47 24.48
N PHE A 190 -11.81 4.32 24.01
CA PHE A 190 -10.99 3.40 24.80
C PHE A 190 -9.58 3.94 25.04
N TYR A 191 -8.96 4.56 24.03
CA TYR A 191 -7.66 5.21 24.21
C TYR A 191 -7.73 6.39 25.18
N ASP A 192 -8.79 7.20 25.17
CA ASP A 192 -8.99 8.30 26.11
C ASP A 192 -9.18 7.79 27.54
N LYS A 193 -9.92 6.69 27.73
CA LYS A 193 -10.04 6.02 29.04
C LYS A 193 -8.69 5.55 29.55
N SER A 194 -7.90 4.91 28.68
CA SER A 194 -6.54 4.48 29.01
C SER A 194 -5.66 5.68 29.39
N HIS A 195 -5.65 6.71 28.55
CA HIS A 195 -4.83 7.90 28.72
C HIS A 195 -5.11 8.59 30.06
N LYS A 196 -6.38 8.78 30.42
CA LYS A 196 -6.80 9.39 31.71
C LYS A 196 -6.33 8.61 32.94
N ILE A 197 -6.26 7.29 32.85
CA ILE A 197 -5.73 6.47 33.94
C ILE A 197 -4.22 6.69 34.05
N LEU A 198 -3.50 6.60 32.94
CA LEU A 198 -2.04 6.78 32.91
C LEU A 198 -1.64 8.18 33.39
N GLU A 199 -2.38 9.22 32.99
CA GLU A 199 -2.09 10.61 33.37
C GLU A 199 -2.19 10.82 34.89
N LYS A 200 -3.15 10.14 35.55
CA LYS A 200 -3.30 10.19 37.00
C LYS A 200 -2.31 9.32 37.75
N ALA A 201 -1.91 8.20 37.14
CA ALA A 201 -1.12 7.16 37.80
C ALA A 201 0.39 7.35 37.66
N LEU A 202 0.85 8.04 36.61
CA LEU A 202 2.25 8.07 36.21
C LEU A 202 2.80 9.51 36.15
N PRO A 203 4.12 9.69 36.33
CA PRO A 203 4.77 10.98 36.07
C PRO A 203 4.56 11.45 34.64
N SER A 204 4.53 12.76 34.42
CA SER A 204 4.26 13.37 33.10
C SER A 204 5.27 13.01 31.99
N ASN A 205 6.42 12.46 32.35
CA ASN A 205 7.45 11.99 31.41
C ASN A 205 7.50 10.46 31.30
N HIS A 206 6.50 9.72 31.78
CA HIS A 206 6.54 8.26 31.72
C HIS A 206 6.35 7.73 30.28
N PRO A 207 7.14 6.74 29.81
CA PRO A 207 7.03 6.17 28.46
C PRO A 207 5.63 5.67 28.07
N ASP A 208 4.86 5.11 29.01
CA ASP A 208 3.49 4.65 28.75
C ASP A 208 2.53 5.78 28.37
N LEU A 209 2.74 7.00 28.89
CA LEU A 209 1.97 8.17 28.44
C LEU A 209 2.29 8.48 26.98
N ALA A 210 3.57 8.41 26.61
CA ALA A 210 4.02 8.58 25.24
C ALA A 210 3.36 7.55 24.30
N LYS A 211 3.32 6.26 24.71
CA LYS A 211 2.63 5.20 23.96
C LYS A 211 1.12 5.49 23.79
N SER A 212 0.45 6.00 24.82
CA SER A 212 -0.98 6.35 24.70
C SER A 212 -1.23 7.50 23.72
N TYR A 213 -0.38 8.53 23.72
CA TYR A 213 -0.44 9.59 22.71
C TYR A 213 -0.18 9.03 21.31
N ASN A 214 0.78 8.13 21.15
CA ASN A 214 1.07 7.50 19.86
C ASN A 214 -0.17 6.80 19.27
N ASN A 215 -0.87 5.99 20.07
CA ASN A 215 -2.10 5.31 19.66
C ASN A 215 -3.22 6.30 19.28
N ILE A 216 -3.42 7.36 20.06
CA ILE A 216 -4.41 8.41 19.77
C ILE A 216 -4.06 9.14 18.46
N GLY A 217 -2.77 9.46 18.26
CA GLY A 217 -2.27 10.10 17.05
C GLY A 217 -2.51 9.25 15.80
N GLN A 218 -2.38 7.92 15.93
CA GLN A 218 -2.66 6.98 14.83
C GLN A 218 -4.11 7.05 14.39
N VAL A 219 -5.06 7.14 15.34
CA VAL A 219 -6.48 7.26 14.99
C VAL A 219 -6.77 8.58 14.28
N TYR A 220 -6.21 9.70 14.73
CA TYR A 220 -6.38 10.98 14.04
C TYR A 220 -5.76 10.98 12.64
N ASN A 221 -4.62 10.32 12.46
CA ASN A 221 -4.03 10.12 11.14
C ASN A 221 -4.94 9.28 10.23
N ASN A 222 -5.53 8.20 10.75
CA ASN A 222 -6.50 7.36 10.02
C ASN A 222 -7.81 8.10 9.71
N LEU A 223 -8.19 9.09 10.52
CA LEU A 223 -9.34 9.97 10.29
C LEU A 223 -9.02 11.13 9.32
N GLY A 224 -7.78 11.25 8.84
CA GLY A 224 -7.35 12.35 7.98
C GLY A 224 -7.20 13.70 8.70
N ASP A 225 -7.29 13.76 10.03
CA ASP A 225 -7.01 14.96 10.82
C ASP A 225 -5.50 15.04 11.13
N TYR A 226 -4.74 15.34 10.08
CA TYR A 226 -3.27 15.36 10.13
C TYR A 226 -2.73 16.43 11.10
N SER A 227 -3.44 17.56 11.25
CA SER A 227 -3.02 18.63 12.17
C SER A 227 -3.08 18.15 13.62
N LYS A 228 -4.18 17.49 13.99
CA LYS A 228 -4.32 16.93 15.34
C LYS A 228 -3.41 15.73 15.57
N ALA A 229 -3.19 14.89 14.54
CA ALA A 229 -2.22 13.80 14.61
C ALA A 229 -0.81 14.33 14.93
N LEU A 230 -0.35 15.39 14.24
CA LEU A 230 0.95 16.03 14.51
C LEU A 230 1.02 16.59 15.93
N GLU A 231 0.01 17.33 16.40
CA GLU A 231 -0.02 17.88 17.76
C GLU A 231 0.15 16.77 18.82
N ILE A 232 -0.52 15.63 18.62
CA ILE A 232 -0.48 14.49 19.53
C ILE A 232 0.88 13.76 19.46
N TYR A 233 1.42 13.52 18.27
CA TYR A 233 2.73 12.89 18.12
C TYR A 233 3.88 13.77 18.61
N GLU A 234 3.75 15.10 18.53
CA GLU A 234 4.70 16.02 19.14
C GLU A 234 4.75 15.85 20.67
N LYS A 235 3.60 15.64 21.33
CA LYS A 235 3.57 15.34 22.78
C LYS A 235 4.28 14.03 23.09
N ASP A 236 4.05 12.97 22.31
CA ASP A 236 4.79 11.70 22.40
C ASP A 236 6.31 11.93 22.29
N LEU A 237 6.74 12.66 21.25
CA LEU A 237 8.14 13.00 21.02
C LEU A 237 8.76 13.75 22.22
N GLN A 238 8.07 14.76 22.76
CA GLN A 238 8.59 15.54 23.89
C GLN A 238 8.73 14.70 25.17
N ILE A 239 7.79 13.79 25.42
CA ILE A 239 7.86 12.87 26.55
C ILE A 239 9.06 11.94 26.41
N ARG A 240 9.20 11.27 25.26
CA ARG A 240 10.32 10.34 25.02
C ARG A 240 11.68 11.03 25.06
N LYS A 241 11.80 12.25 24.53
CA LYS A 241 13.04 13.05 24.63
C LYS A 241 13.46 13.35 26.07
N LYS A 242 12.49 13.55 26.98
CA LYS A 242 12.77 13.80 28.41
C LYS A 242 13.04 12.50 29.18
N ALA A 243 12.45 11.40 28.75
CA ALA A 243 12.49 10.12 29.46
C ALA A 243 13.66 9.23 29.06
N LEU A 244 14.11 9.33 27.81
CA LEU A 244 15.04 8.37 27.19
C LEU A 244 16.33 9.07 26.72
N PRO A 245 17.47 8.36 26.73
CA PRO A 245 18.69 8.88 26.14
C PRO A 245 18.54 9.06 24.60
N PRO A 246 19.30 9.97 23.97
CA PRO A 246 19.18 10.25 22.54
C PRO A 246 19.40 9.06 21.59
N THR A 247 20.06 8.01 22.06
CA THR A 247 20.34 6.78 21.31
C THR A 247 19.36 5.65 21.61
N HIS A 248 18.29 5.89 22.38
CA HIS A 248 17.34 4.83 22.69
C HIS A 248 16.46 4.52 21.46
N PRO A 249 16.30 3.25 21.05
CA PRO A 249 15.48 2.87 19.88
C PRO A 249 14.06 3.43 19.92
N ASP A 250 13.39 3.37 21.07
CA ASP A 250 12.05 3.93 21.25
C ASP A 250 11.88 5.42 20.93
N LEU A 251 12.97 6.20 20.87
CA LEU A 251 12.94 7.60 20.45
C LEU A 251 12.69 7.74 18.94
N ALA A 252 12.98 6.71 18.15
CA ALA A 252 12.76 6.67 16.70
C ALA A 252 11.26 6.58 16.35
N ILE A 253 10.45 5.92 17.18
CA ILE A 253 9.01 5.71 16.97
C ILE A 253 8.25 7.02 16.64
N PRO A 254 8.29 8.08 17.48
CA PRO A 254 7.59 9.32 17.16
C PRO A 254 8.16 10.05 15.94
N TYR A 255 9.46 9.91 15.62
CA TYR A 255 10.00 10.46 14.38
C TYR A 255 9.40 9.74 13.17
N SER A 256 9.28 8.41 13.23
CA SER A 256 8.63 7.62 12.20
C SER A 256 7.16 8.00 12.01
N THR A 257 6.38 8.09 13.10
CA THR A 257 4.94 8.43 12.99
C THR A 257 4.70 9.86 12.50
N ILE A 258 5.54 10.83 12.89
CA ILE A 258 5.49 12.20 12.34
C ILE A 258 5.87 12.19 10.86
N GLY A 259 6.89 11.42 10.47
CA GLY A 259 7.26 11.23 9.07
C GLY A 259 6.12 10.65 8.23
N GLN A 260 5.36 9.71 8.78
CA GLN A 260 4.17 9.14 8.15
C GLN A 260 3.08 10.19 7.91
N VAL A 261 2.82 11.07 8.89
CA VAL A 261 1.82 12.14 8.72
C VAL A 261 2.27 13.12 7.63
N TYR A 262 3.55 13.53 7.60
CA TYR A 262 4.05 14.39 6.52
C TYR A 262 4.00 13.73 5.15
N ASN A 263 4.27 12.42 5.06
CA ASN A 263 4.11 11.65 3.83
C ASN A 263 2.64 11.65 3.37
N ASN A 264 1.70 11.41 4.29
CA ASN A 264 0.25 11.46 4.01
C ASN A 264 -0.24 12.87 3.63
N MET A 265 0.43 13.92 4.12
CA MET A 265 0.19 15.31 3.74
C MET A 265 0.88 15.72 2.41
N GLY A 266 1.69 14.85 1.83
CA GLY A 266 2.48 15.13 0.62
C GLY A 266 3.69 16.05 0.82
N ASP A 267 4.08 16.35 2.07
CA ASP A 267 5.32 17.07 2.37
C ASP A 267 6.48 16.07 2.45
N TYR A 268 6.86 15.54 1.28
CA TYR A 268 7.86 14.47 1.17
C TYR A 268 9.25 14.88 1.69
N SER A 269 9.60 16.16 1.60
CA SER A 269 10.86 16.67 2.14
C SER A 269 10.91 16.54 3.66
N LYS A 270 9.84 16.92 4.37
CA LYS A 270 9.78 16.72 5.82
C LYS A 270 9.62 15.25 6.19
N ALA A 271 8.85 14.48 5.41
CA ALA A 271 8.73 13.05 5.63
C ALA A 271 10.12 12.37 5.65
N LEU A 272 10.96 12.67 4.65
CA LEU A 272 12.36 12.19 4.62
C LEU A 272 13.17 12.68 5.82
N GLU A 273 13.11 13.97 6.18
CA GLU A 273 13.85 14.49 7.33
C GLU A 273 13.53 13.72 8.62
N PHE A 274 12.25 13.41 8.86
CA PHE A 274 11.79 12.69 10.04
C PHE A 274 12.12 11.19 9.97
N TYR A 275 11.93 10.54 8.82
CA TYR A 275 12.30 9.15 8.63
C TYR A 275 13.81 8.91 8.71
N GLU A 276 14.64 9.82 8.18
CA GLU A 276 16.09 9.75 8.30
C GLU A 276 16.55 9.87 9.76
N LYS A 277 15.93 10.76 10.55
CA LYS A 277 16.19 10.83 12.01
C LYS A 277 15.83 9.52 12.72
N SER A 278 14.67 8.95 12.40
CA SER A 278 14.27 7.63 12.91
C SER A 278 15.29 6.56 12.54
N HIS A 279 15.69 6.52 11.27
CA HIS A 279 16.65 5.57 10.72
C HIS A 279 18.01 5.67 11.42
N GLN A 280 18.56 6.88 11.57
CA GLN A 280 19.85 7.11 12.24
C GLN A 280 19.84 6.66 13.71
N ILE A 281 18.71 6.78 14.42
CA ILE A 281 18.59 6.28 15.79
C ILE A 281 18.64 4.76 15.78
N TYR A 282 17.86 4.10 14.93
CA TYR A 282 17.87 2.63 14.82
C TYR A 282 19.23 2.08 14.39
N GLU A 283 19.87 2.68 13.39
CA GLU A 283 21.19 2.27 12.89
C GLU A 283 22.26 2.31 14.00
N LYS A 284 22.22 3.33 14.87
CA LYS A 284 23.18 3.46 15.98
C LYS A 284 22.85 2.55 17.17
N ALA A 285 21.58 2.21 17.37
CA ALA A 285 21.11 1.57 18.58
C ALA A 285 20.89 0.06 18.44
N LEU A 286 20.70 -0.44 17.22
CA LEU A 286 20.29 -1.81 16.94
C LEU A 286 21.34 -2.55 16.08
N PRO A 287 21.37 -3.89 16.13
CA PRO A 287 22.15 -4.71 15.19
C PRO A 287 21.76 -4.43 13.74
N SER A 288 22.70 -4.62 12.81
CA SER A 288 22.49 -4.36 11.37
C SER A 288 21.43 -5.24 10.71
N ASN A 289 21.03 -6.34 11.35
CA ASN A 289 19.97 -7.23 10.90
C ASN A 289 18.68 -7.10 11.73
N HIS A 290 18.47 -6.01 12.47
CA HIS A 290 17.25 -5.86 13.28
C HIS A 290 16.03 -5.49 12.41
N PRO A 291 14.83 -6.09 12.61
CA PRO A 291 13.63 -5.78 11.81
C PRO A 291 13.21 -4.31 11.79
N ASP A 292 13.35 -3.58 12.90
CA ASP A 292 13.03 -2.14 12.95
C ASP A 292 13.91 -1.30 12.00
N LEU A 293 15.16 -1.74 11.75
CA LEU A 293 16.02 -1.10 10.76
C LEU A 293 15.45 -1.30 9.35
N ALA A 294 14.97 -2.51 9.06
CA ALA A 294 14.29 -2.83 7.81
C ALA A 294 13.03 -1.95 7.60
N THR A 295 12.20 -1.82 8.64
CA THR A 295 11.01 -0.92 8.63
C THR A 295 11.39 0.53 8.33
N SER A 296 12.52 1.02 8.87
CA SER A 296 12.98 2.38 8.56
C SER A 296 13.43 2.56 7.10
N TYR A 297 14.08 1.55 6.51
CA TYR A 297 14.39 1.55 5.07
C TYR A 297 13.10 1.55 4.24
N ASN A 298 12.13 0.70 4.63
CA ASN A 298 10.83 0.64 3.98
C ASN A 298 10.11 1.99 3.94
N ASN A 299 10.09 2.71 5.07
CA ASN A 299 9.43 4.01 5.16
C ASN A 299 10.08 5.07 4.26
N ILE A 300 11.42 5.08 4.17
CA ILE A 300 12.14 5.97 3.25
C ILE A 300 11.88 5.57 1.79
N GLY A 301 11.88 4.27 1.48
CA GLY A 301 11.54 3.75 0.16
C GLY A 301 10.16 4.19 -0.32
N GLN A 302 9.17 4.21 0.59
CA GLN A 302 7.81 4.69 0.31
C GLN A 302 7.79 6.16 -0.12
N VAL A 303 8.57 7.02 0.54
CA VAL A 303 8.63 8.43 0.15
C VAL A 303 9.26 8.59 -1.23
N TYR A 304 10.33 7.85 -1.55
CA TYR A 304 10.93 7.89 -2.88
C TYR A 304 9.99 7.36 -3.97
N ASN A 305 9.20 6.31 -3.68
CA ASN A 305 8.17 5.82 -4.58
C ASN A 305 7.10 6.88 -4.85
N ASN A 306 6.63 7.56 -3.79
CA ASN A 306 5.67 8.67 -3.88
C ASN A 306 6.22 9.91 -4.60
N MET A 307 7.54 10.08 -4.61
CA MET A 307 8.26 11.12 -5.36
C MET A 307 8.58 10.71 -6.81
N GLY A 308 8.23 9.49 -7.22
CA GLY A 308 8.54 8.96 -8.55
C GLY A 308 10.02 8.62 -8.78
N ASP A 309 10.86 8.61 -7.73
CA ASP A 309 12.25 8.14 -7.80
C ASP A 309 12.27 6.62 -7.55
N TYR A 310 11.79 5.88 -8.55
CA TYR A 310 11.62 4.43 -8.47
C TYR A 310 12.94 3.67 -8.28
N SER A 311 14.05 4.21 -8.78
CA SER A 311 15.37 3.60 -8.59
C SER A 311 15.82 3.65 -7.13
N LYS A 312 15.67 4.80 -6.46
CA LYS A 312 15.94 4.86 -5.01
C LYS A 312 14.94 4.06 -4.22
N ALA A 313 13.64 4.11 -4.57
CA ALA A 313 12.64 3.30 -3.89
C ALA A 313 13.03 1.81 -3.87
N LEU A 314 13.46 1.26 -5.01
CA LEU A 314 13.97 -0.11 -5.10
C LEU A 314 15.21 -0.33 -4.23
N GLU A 315 16.19 0.58 -4.23
CA GLU A 315 17.39 0.45 -3.39
C GLU A 315 17.02 0.31 -1.90
N PHE A 316 16.10 1.15 -1.42
CA PHE A 316 15.65 1.12 -0.02
C PHE A 316 14.82 -0.13 0.30
N TYR A 317 13.89 -0.52 -0.58
CA TYR A 317 13.09 -1.73 -0.38
C TYR A 317 13.89 -3.04 -0.51
N GLU A 318 14.93 -3.08 -1.35
CA GLU A 318 15.82 -4.24 -1.45
C GLU A 318 16.66 -4.41 -0.18
N LYS A 319 17.11 -3.30 0.44
CA LYS A 319 17.78 -3.34 1.76
C LYS A 319 16.85 -3.82 2.86
N ASP A 320 15.60 -3.33 2.88
CA ASP A 320 14.56 -3.84 3.78
C ASP A 320 14.37 -5.36 3.61
N LEU A 321 14.17 -5.81 2.37
CA LEU A 321 14.01 -7.23 2.07
C LEU A 321 15.22 -8.07 2.49
N GLU A 322 16.45 -7.59 2.27
CA GLU A 322 17.68 -8.27 2.67
C GLU A 322 17.77 -8.44 4.20
N ILE A 323 17.50 -7.37 4.95
CA ILE A 323 17.52 -7.40 6.42
C ILE A 323 16.44 -8.35 6.92
N THR A 324 15.21 -8.20 6.44
CA THR A 324 14.06 -9.00 6.86
C THR A 324 14.30 -10.50 6.57
N LYS A 325 14.90 -10.86 5.44
CA LYS A 325 15.30 -12.26 5.11
C LYS A 325 16.32 -12.84 6.07
N LYS A 326 17.24 -12.03 6.59
CA LYS A 326 18.25 -12.48 7.57
C LYS A 326 17.71 -12.53 8.99
N ALA A 327 16.71 -11.71 9.30
CA ALA A 327 16.20 -11.52 10.65
C ALA A 327 15.03 -12.44 11.00
N LEU A 328 14.19 -12.79 10.03
CA LEU A 328 12.91 -13.45 10.26
C LEU A 328 12.80 -14.78 9.48
N PRO A 329 11.94 -15.71 9.92
CA PRO A 329 11.65 -16.94 9.19
C PRO A 329 11.16 -16.69 7.75
N SER A 330 11.41 -17.63 6.84
CA SER A 330 11.12 -17.49 5.40
C SER A 330 9.63 -17.28 5.05
N ASN A 331 8.72 -17.66 5.95
CA ASN A 331 7.28 -17.45 5.79
C ASN A 331 6.75 -16.32 6.69
N HIS A 332 7.60 -15.44 7.25
CA HIS A 332 7.12 -14.37 8.12
C HIS A 332 6.33 -13.30 7.32
N PRO A 333 5.16 -12.81 7.79
CA PRO A 333 4.34 -11.83 7.07
C PRO A 333 5.08 -10.56 6.61
N ASN A 334 5.99 -10.02 7.43
CA ASN A 334 6.84 -8.87 7.03
C ASN A 334 7.63 -9.09 5.73
N LEU A 335 8.05 -10.32 5.39
CA LEU A 335 8.68 -10.59 4.10
C LEU A 335 7.71 -10.36 2.95
N ALA A 336 6.44 -10.74 3.15
CA ALA A 336 5.37 -10.53 2.19
C ALA A 336 5.17 -9.03 1.92
N THR A 337 5.16 -8.21 2.98
CA THR A 337 5.13 -6.74 2.86
C THR A 337 6.30 -6.19 2.04
N SER A 338 7.54 -6.61 2.31
CA SER A 338 8.71 -6.19 1.53
C SER A 338 8.60 -6.56 0.04
N TYR A 339 8.12 -7.78 -0.26
CA TYR A 339 7.88 -8.19 -1.65
C TYR A 339 6.77 -7.36 -2.31
N SER A 340 5.68 -7.09 -1.59
CA SER A 340 4.56 -6.28 -2.09
C SER A 340 5.02 -4.86 -2.46
N ASN A 341 5.85 -4.22 -1.63
CA ASN A 341 6.34 -2.87 -1.88
C ASN A 341 7.26 -2.80 -3.12
N ILE A 342 8.11 -3.81 -3.33
CA ILE A 342 8.91 -3.91 -4.57
C ILE A 342 7.99 -4.16 -5.78
N GLY A 343 6.97 -5.01 -5.63
CA GLY A 343 5.95 -5.25 -6.65
C GLY A 343 5.23 -3.97 -7.07
N GLN A 344 4.92 -3.09 -6.10
CA GLN A 344 4.30 -1.79 -6.36
C GLN A 344 5.20 -0.89 -7.21
N VAL A 345 6.50 -0.82 -6.90
CA VAL A 345 7.43 -0.02 -7.70
C VAL A 345 7.52 -0.55 -9.13
N TYR A 346 7.60 -1.87 -9.32
CA TYR A 346 7.62 -2.44 -10.67
C TYR A 346 6.31 -2.21 -11.44
N ASN A 347 5.16 -2.22 -10.75
CA ASN A 347 3.88 -1.85 -11.35
C ASN A 347 3.86 -0.38 -11.78
N ASN A 348 4.35 0.53 -10.94
CA ASN A 348 4.48 1.96 -11.25
C ASN A 348 5.47 2.25 -12.39
N MET A 349 6.47 1.37 -12.58
CA MET A 349 7.41 1.40 -13.70
C MET A 349 6.86 0.75 -14.98
N GLY A 350 5.63 0.22 -14.98
CA GLY A 350 5.03 -0.49 -16.10
C GLY A 350 5.64 -1.86 -16.38
N ASN A 351 6.45 -2.42 -15.48
CA ASN A 351 7.00 -3.76 -15.58
C ASN A 351 6.07 -4.77 -14.88
N TYR A 352 4.93 -5.01 -15.51
CA TYR A 352 3.85 -5.83 -14.93
C TYR A 352 4.26 -7.28 -14.67
N SER A 353 5.12 -7.87 -15.52
CA SER A 353 5.62 -9.23 -15.31
C SER A 353 6.43 -9.37 -14.02
N LYS A 354 7.34 -8.41 -13.74
CA LYS A 354 8.07 -8.39 -12.46
C LYS A 354 7.14 -8.07 -11.30
N ALA A 355 6.21 -7.13 -11.47
CA ALA A 355 5.24 -6.81 -10.42
C ALA A 355 4.46 -8.07 -9.98
N LEU A 356 3.97 -8.87 -10.93
CA LEU A 356 3.32 -10.16 -10.67
C LEU A 356 4.25 -11.14 -9.95
N GLU A 357 5.51 -11.29 -10.38
CA GLU A 357 6.47 -12.19 -9.70
C GLU A 357 6.63 -11.85 -8.21
N PHE A 358 6.72 -10.56 -7.88
CA PHE A 358 6.86 -10.08 -6.52
C PHE A 358 5.56 -10.22 -5.71
N TYR A 359 4.42 -9.87 -6.29
CA TYR A 359 3.12 -10.04 -5.63
C TYR A 359 2.71 -11.50 -5.45
N GLU A 360 3.13 -12.41 -6.34
CA GLU A 360 2.90 -13.84 -6.18
C GLU A 360 3.71 -14.42 -5.02
N LYS A 361 4.94 -13.93 -4.78
CA LYS A 361 5.74 -14.29 -3.60
C LYS A 361 5.12 -13.76 -2.31
N ASP A 362 4.63 -12.52 -2.31
CA ASP A 362 3.83 -11.94 -1.22
C ASP A 362 2.62 -12.85 -0.92
N LEU A 363 1.82 -13.15 -1.95
CA LEU A 363 0.64 -14.01 -1.82
C LEU A 363 0.99 -15.42 -1.29
N GLU A 364 2.08 -16.02 -1.74
CA GLU A 364 2.53 -17.34 -1.26
C GLU A 364 2.89 -17.34 0.22
N ILE A 365 3.65 -16.35 0.67
CA ILE A 365 4.05 -16.20 2.09
C ILE A 365 2.80 -15.96 2.94
N THR A 366 1.98 -14.98 2.55
CA THR A 366 0.76 -14.60 3.28
C THR A 366 -0.20 -15.79 3.43
N LYS A 367 -0.38 -16.61 2.38
CA LYS A 367 -1.19 -17.85 2.47
C LYS A 367 -0.65 -18.90 3.44
N LYS A 368 0.66 -18.97 3.63
CA LYS A 368 1.29 -19.94 4.56
C LYS A 368 1.29 -19.44 6.00
N ALA A 369 1.39 -18.12 6.18
CA ALA A 369 1.60 -17.49 7.47
C ALA A 369 0.31 -17.08 8.18
N LEU A 370 -0.74 -16.76 7.41
CA LEU A 370 -1.97 -16.18 7.93
C LEU A 370 -3.19 -17.05 7.61
N PRO A 371 -4.27 -16.93 8.43
CA PRO A 371 -5.54 -17.58 8.13
C PRO A 371 -6.10 -17.23 6.75
N SER A 372 -6.88 -18.13 6.16
CA SER A 372 -7.43 -17.97 4.81
C SER A 372 -8.42 -16.81 4.65
N ASN A 373 -8.89 -16.23 5.76
CA ASN A 373 -9.73 -15.05 5.81
C ASN A 373 -8.99 -13.80 6.32
N HIS A 374 -7.66 -13.78 6.35
CA HIS A 374 -6.91 -12.62 6.84
C HIS A 374 -7.01 -11.41 5.88
N PRO A 375 -7.21 -10.17 6.36
CA PRO A 375 -7.27 -8.97 5.51
C PRO A 375 -6.04 -8.76 4.61
N ASP A 376 -4.83 -9.07 5.07
CA ASP A 376 -3.61 -8.98 4.26
C ASP A 376 -3.64 -9.91 3.03
N LEU A 377 -4.28 -11.07 3.13
CA LEU A 377 -4.47 -11.95 1.98
C LEU A 377 -5.34 -11.29 0.91
N ALA A 378 -6.35 -10.54 1.35
CA ALA A 378 -7.21 -9.73 0.48
C ALA A 378 -6.37 -8.64 -0.23
N THR A 379 -5.49 -7.98 0.51
CA THR A 379 -4.55 -6.97 -0.03
C THR A 379 -3.63 -7.56 -1.12
N SER A 380 -3.03 -8.73 -0.89
CA SER A 380 -2.19 -9.38 -1.91
C SER A 380 -2.98 -9.73 -3.18
N TYR A 381 -4.22 -10.24 -3.04
CA TYR A 381 -5.08 -10.51 -4.20
C TYR A 381 -5.47 -9.23 -4.95
N ASN A 382 -5.79 -8.16 -4.23
CA ASN A 382 -6.08 -6.87 -4.81
C ASN A 382 -4.90 -6.33 -5.63
N ASN A 383 -3.68 -6.40 -5.10
CA ASN A 383 -2.48 -5.93 -5.80
C ASN A 383 -2.27 -6.65 -7.13
N ILE A 384 -2.47 -7.98 -7.16
CA ILE A 384 -2.43 -8.77 -8.39
C ILE A 384 -3.56 -8.38 -9.35
N GLY A 385 -4.76 -8.18 -8.83
CA GLY A 385 -5.92 -7.72 -9.61
C GLY A 385 -5.68 -6.39 -10.31
N GLN A 386 -5.06 -5.43 -9.62
CA GLN A 386 -4.68 -4.13 -10.22
C GLN A 386 -3.65 -4.28 -11.34
N VAL A 387 -2.65 -5.17 -11.20
CA VAL A 387 -1.69 -5.42 -12.28
C VAL A 387 -2.40 -6.01 -13.51
N TYR A 388 -3.31 -6.96 -13.32
CA TYR A 388 -4.08 -7.51 -14.44
C TYR A 388 -5.00 -6.46 -15.08
N ASN A 389 -5.57 -5.54 -14.30
CA ASN A 389 -6.33 -4.41 -14.82
C ASN A 389 -5.44 -3.50 -15.69
N ASN A 390 -4.23 -3.18 -15.23
CA ASN A 390 -3.25 -2.39 -15.98
C ASN A 390 -2.71 -3.10 -17.24
N MET A 391 -2.79 -4.43 -17.28
CA MET A 391 -2.47 -5.25 -18.45
C MET A 391 -3.65 -5.43 -19.41
N GLY A 392 -4.83 -4.91 -19.09
CA GLY A 392 -6.05 -5.08 -19.87
C GLY A 392 -6.66 -6.49 -19.80
N ASP A 393 -6.20 -7.36 -18.88
CA ASP A 393 -6.83 -8.67 -18.61
C ASP A 393 -7.92 -8.49 -17.54
N TYR A 394 -9.03 -7.88 -17.96
CA TYR A 394 -10.12 -7.52 -17.05
C TYR A 394 -10.80 -8.74 -16.42
N SER A 395 -10.78 -9.91 -17.09
CA SER A 395 -11.35 -11.14 -16.53
C SER A 395 -10.57 -11.60 -15.31
N LYS A 396 -9.23 -11.64 -15.39
CA LYS A 396 -8.40 -11.95 -14.22
C LYS A 396 -8.46 -10.86 -13.17
N ALA A 397 -8.48 -9.59 -13.59
CA ALA A 397 -8.61 -8.47 -12.66
C ALA A 397 -9.88 -8.61 -11.78
N LEU A 398 -11.03 -8.96 -12.38
CA LEU A 398 -12.26 -9.27 -11.64
C LEU A 398 -12.11 -10.51 -10.75
N GLU A 399 -11.56 -11.61 -11.26
CA GLU A 399 -11.36 -12.84 -10.45
C GLU A 399 -10.57 -12.55 -9.16
N PHE A 400 -9.49 -11.78 -9.27
CA PHE A 400 -8.65 -11.41 -8.13
C PHE A 400 -9.32 -10.41 -7.20
N SER A 401 -10.02 -9.40 -7.75
CA SER A 401 -10.74 -8.40 -6.95
C SER A 401 -11.96 -9.00 -6.23
N GLU A 402 -12.61 -10.02 -6.82
CA GLU A 402 -13.71 -10.75 -6.18
C GLU A 402 -13.22 -11.61 -5.00
N LYS A 403 -12.04 -12.24 -5.11
CA LYS A 403 -11.41 -12.96 -3.99
C LYS A 403 -11.05 -12.02 -2.84
N ASP A 404 -10.48 -10.86 -3.15
CA ASP A 404 -10.25 -9.79 -2.15
C ASP A 404 -11.57 -9.41 -1.46
N LEU A 405 -12.61 -9.09 -2.24
CA LEU A 405 -13.92 -8.72 -1.70
C LEU A 405 -14.53 -9.82 -0.82
N GLU A 406 -14.41 -11.10 -1.20
CA GLU A 406 -14.93 -12.23 -0.43
C GLU A 406 -14.23 -12.36 0.93
N ILE A 407 -12.90 -12.26 0.95
CA ILE A 407 -12.10 -12.33 2.18
C ILE A 407 -12.44 -11.15 3.08
N THR A 408 -12.40 -9.94 2.53
CA THR A 408 -12.67 -8.71 3.27
C THR A 408 -14.07 -8.71 3.90
N LYS A 409 -15.10 -9.21 3.20
CA LYS A 409 -16.46 -9.38 3.76
C LYS A 409 -16.54 -10.37 4.92
N LYS A 410 -15.71 -11.40 4.93
CA LYS A 410 -15.68 -12.41 6.01
C LYS A 410 -14.87 -11.92 7.21
N ALA A 411 -13.82 -11.16 6.96
CA ALA A 411 -12.86 -10.72 7.97
C ALA A 411 -13.28 -9.46 8.72
N LEU A 412 -13.90 -8.51 8.01
CA LEU A 412 -14.13 -7.15 8.48
C LEU A 412 -15.62 -6.80 8.58
N PRO A 413 -16.00 -5.82 9.42
CA PRO A 413 -17.36 -5.32 9.46
C PRO A 413 -17.83 -4.75 8.11
N SER A 414 -19.15 -4.78 7.89
CA SER A 414 -19.80 -4.28 6.66
C SER A 414 -19.57 -2.80 6.34
N ASN A 415 -19.08 -2.00 7.31
CA ASN A 415 -18.75 -0.59 7.13
C ASN A 415 -17.23 -0.32 7.19
N HIS A 416 -16.39 -1.34 7.11
CA HIS A 416 -14.94 -1.15 7.15
C HIS A 416 -14.42 -0.44 5.87
N PRO A 417 -13.53 0.58 5.97
CA PRO A 417 -12.96 1.27 4.81
C PRO A 417 -12.33 0.35 3.74
N HIS A 418 -11.62 -0.71 4.13
CA HIS A 418 -11.10 -1.70 3.16
C HIS A 418 -12.18 -2.36 2.28
N LEU A 419 -13.41 -2.55 2.79
CA LEU A 419 -14.51 -3.08 1.96
C LEU A 419 -14.91 -2.07 0.87
N ALA A 420 -14.86 -0.77 1.18
CA ALA A 420 -15.04 0.27 0.18
C ALA A 420 -13.91 0.28 -0.85
N THR A 421 -12.66 0.02 -0.44
CA THR A 421 -11.53 -0.13 -1.36
C THR A 421 -11.73 -1.30 -2.33
N SER A 422 -12.12 -2.49 -1.85
CA SER A 422 -12.42 -3.65 -2.71
C SER A 422 -13.52 -3.34 -3.74
N TYR A 423 -14.60 -2.67 -3.31
CA TYR A 423 -15.66 -2.25 -4.23
C TYR A 423 -15.19 -1.20 -5.25
N ASN A 424 -14.35 -0.26 -4.84
CA ASN A 424 -13.75 0.71 -5.77
C ASN A 424 -12.93 0.01 -6.85
N ASN A 425 -12.11 -0.97 -6.49
CA ASN A 425 -11.24 -1.63 -7.46
C ASN A 425 -12.05 -2.44 -8.47
N ILE A 426 -13.11 -3.12 -8.04
CA ILE A 426 -14.08 -3.76 -8.95
C ILE A 426 -14.77 -2.73 -9.86
N GLY A 427 -15.18 -1.59 -9.30
CA GLY A 427 -15.76 -0.48 -10.05
C GLY A 427 -14.81 0.07 -11.13
N GLN A 428 -13.50 0.14 -10.82
CA GLN A 428 -12.47 0.55 -11.75
C GLN A 428 -12.33 -0.43 -12.91
N VAL A 429 -12.33 -1.73 -12.64
CA VAL A 429 -12.28 -2.75 -13.70
C VAL A 429 -13.51 -2.65 -14.60
N TYR A 430 -14.71 -2.51 -14.05
CA TYR A 430 -15.92 -2.33 -14.87
C TYR A 430 -15.92 -1.03 -15.67
N ASN A 431 -15.38 0.05 -15.12
CA ASN A 431 -15.22 1.30 -15.85
C ASN A 431 -14.26 1.13 -17.04
N ASN A 432 -13.15 0.43 -16.85
CA ASN A 432 -12.18 0.12 -17.91
C ASN A 432 -12.72 -0.89 -18.94
N MET A 433 -13.69 -1.72 -18.54
CA MET A 433 -14.46 -2.60 -19.44
C MET A 433 -15.58 -1.87 -20.21
N GLY A 434 -15.82 -0.59 -19.92
CA GLY A 434 -16.94 0.17 -20.51
C GLY A 434 -18.33 -0.22 -19.99
N ASP A 435 -18.43 -1.03 -18.93
CA ASP A 435 -19.69 -1.33 -18.24
C ASP A 435 -19.94 -0.27 -17.16
N TYR A 436 -20.31 0.93 -17.62
CA TYR A 436 -20.48 2.09 -16.76
C TYR A 436 -21.60 1.93 -15.73
N SER A 437 -22.63 1.14 -16.03
CA SER A 437 -23.71 0.86 -15.08
C SER A 437 -23.21 0.07 -13.88
N LYS A 438 -22.43 -1.00 -14.10
CA LYS A 438 -21.83 -1.76 -13.00
C LYS A 438 -20.76 -0.96 -12.28
N ALA A 439 -19.96 -0.19 -13.01
CA ALA A 439 -18.98 0.70 -12.39
C ALA A 439 -19.63 1.65 -11.38
N LEU A 440 -20.72 2.31 -11.75
CA LEU A 440 -21.51 3.17 -10.84
C LEU A 440 -22.07 2.37 -9.66
N GLU A 441 -22.65 1.19 -9.88
CA GLU A 441 -23.18 0.35 -8.80
C GLU A 441 -22.11 0.05 -7.73
N PHE A 442 -20.91 -0.32 -8.15
CA PHE A 442 -19.80 -0.65 -7.27
C PHE A 442 -19.19 0.58 -6.59
N TYR A 443 -19.01 1.69 -7.32
CA TYR A 443 -18.55 2.94 -6.74
C TYR A 443 -19.54 3.54 -5.75
N GLU A 444 -20.85 3.42 -5.98
CA GLU A 444 -21.87 3.85 -5.02
C GLU A 444 -21.87 3.01 -3.74
N LYS A 445 -21.64 1.69 -3.84
CA LYS A 445 -21.46 0.83 -2.66
C LYS A 445 -20.23 1.25 -1.84
N SER A 446 -19.12 1.52 -2.53
CA SER A 446 -17.90 2.04 -1.89
C SER A 446 -18.15 3.37 -1.20
N HIS A 447 -18.77 4.33 -1.90
CA HIS A 447 -19.09 5.65 -1.38
C HIS A 447 -19.94 5.59 -0.10
N LYS A 448 -21.01 4.78 -0.09
CA LYS A 448 -21.89 4.60 1.09
C LYS A 448 -21.15 4.05 2.32
N ILE A 449 -20.17 3.18 2.11
CA ILE A 449 -19.35 2.64 3.20
C ILE A 449 -18.44 3.74 3.76
N PHE A 450 -17.72 4.45 2.90
CA PHE A 450 -16.88 5.56 3.33
C PHE A 450 -17.67 6.66 4.04
N GLU A 451 -18.87 7.01 3.53
CA GLU A 451 -19.74 8.03 4.14
C GLU A 451 -20.17 7.65 5.56
N LYS A 452 -20.37 6.36 5.81
CA LYS A 452 -20.72 5.84 7.14
C LYS A 452 -19.52 5.73 8.07
N ALA A 453 -18.33 5.42 7.54
CA ALA A 453 -17.15 5.07 8.33
C ALA A 453 -16.24 6.26 8.65
N LEU A 454 -16.25 7.30 7.81
CA LEU A 454 -15.26 8.36 7.83
C LEU A 454 -15.90 9.74 7.99
N PRO A 455 -15.16 10.75 8.50
CA PRO A 455 -15.63 12.13 8.54
C PRO A 455 -15.97 12.66 7.15
N SER A 456 -16.94 13.57 7.05
CA SER A 456 -17.39 14.14 5.75
C SER A 456 -16.30 14.84 4.93
N ASN A 457 -15.21 15.25 5.56
CA ASN A 457 -14.04 15.85 4.91
C ASN A 457 -12.90 14.85 4.66
N HIS A 458 -13.11 13.54 4.78
CA HIS A 458 -12.03 12.57 4.60
C HIS A 458 -11.55 12.49 3.14
N PRO A 459 -10.23 12.40 2.86
CA PRO A 459 -9.71 12.28 1.50
C PRO A 459 -10.29 11.11 0.68
N ASP A 460 -10.58 9.97 1.32
CA ASP A 460 -11.18 8.80 0.63
C ASP A 460 -12.60 9.07 0.10
N LEU A 461 -13.38 9.92 0.78
CA LEU A 461 -14.68 10.36 0.25
C LEU A 461 -14.48 11.16 -1.03
N ALA A 462 -13.49 12.03 -1.09
CA ALA A 462 -13.17 12.74 -2.31
C ALA A 462 -12.76 11.80 -3.45
N THR A 463 -12.00 10.74 -3.14
CA THR A 463 -11.63 9.72 -4.13
C THR A 463 -12.85 8.99 -4.66
N SER A 464 -13.81 8.63 -3.80
CA SER A 464 -15.07 7.98 -4.25
C SER A 464 -15.90 8.88 -5.19
N TYR A 465 -16.04 10.17 -4.87
CA TYR A 465 -16.71 11.12 -5.78
C TYR A 465 -15.96 11.30 -7.09
N ASN A 466 -14.64 11.35 -7.04
CA ASN A 466 -13.81 11.43 -8.24
C ASN A 466 -14.04 10.22 -9.18
N ASN A 467 -14.11 9.02 -8.61
CA ASN A 467 -14.35 7.79 -9.37
C ASN A 467 -15.74 7.78 -10.02
N ILE A 468 -16.78 8.24 -9.30
CA ILE A 468 -18.13 8.40 -9.87
C ILE A 468 -18.15 9.44 -10.99
N GLY A 469 -17.50 10.60 -10.78
CA GLY A 469 -17.36 11.64 -11.79
C GLY A 469 -16.65 11.15 -13.06
N GLN A 470 -15.65 10.29 -12.89
CA GLN A 470 -14.93 9.63 -14.00
C GLN A 470 -15.84 8.75 -14.86
N VAL A 471 -16.79 8.03 -14.26
CA VAL A 471 -17.76 7.24 -15.04
C VAL A 471 -18.69 8.16 -15.83
N TYR A 472 -19.24 9.20 -15.20
CA TYR A 472 -20.10 10.16 -15.90
C TYR A 472 -19.36 10.89 -17.04
N LYS A 473 -18.09 11.24 -16.84
CA LYS A 473 -17.24 11.78 -17.91
C LYS A 473 -17.12 10.81 -19.08
N ASN A 474 -16.85 9.53 -18.81
CA ASN A 474 -16.73 8.49 -19.83
C ASN A 474 -18.05 8.24 -20.58
N MET A 475 -19.19 8.42 -19.91
CA MET A 475 -20.51 8.38 -20.53
C MET A 475 -20.86 9.64 -21.33
N GLY A 476 -20.05 10.70 -21.24
CA GLY A 476 -20.32 12.01 -21.87
C GLY A 476 -21.31 12.89 -21.09
N ASP A 477 -21.72 12.51 -19.88
CA ASP A 477 -22.54 13.36 -18.98
C ASP A 477 -21.61 14.31 -18.21
N TYR A 478 -21.12 15.32 -18.94
CA TYR A 478 -20.16 16.29 -18.42
C TYR A 478 -20.71 17.14 -17.27
N SER A 479 -22.02 17.40 -17.24
CA SER A 479 -22.64 18.15 -16.15
C SER A 479 -22.55 17.41 -14.83
N LYS A 480 -22.90 16.11 -14.80
CA LYS A 480 -22.74 15.31 -13.58
C LYS A 480 -21.29 15.07 -13.23
N ALA A 481 -20.43 14.86 -14.23
CA ALA A 481 -19.00 14.73 -14.00
C ALA A 481 -18.43 15.94 -13.23
N LEU A 482 -18.76 17.17 -13.66
CA LEU A 482 -18.36 18.39 -12.97
C LEU A 482 -18.91 18.45 -11.54
N GLU A 483 -20.19 18.15 -11.33
CA GLU A 483 -20.79 18.14 -9.98
C GLU A 483 -20.00 17.25 -9.00
N PHE A 484 -19.66 16.03 -9.43
CA PHE A 484 -18.92 15.08 -8.60
C PHE A 484 -17.45 15.48 -8.42
N TYR A 485 -16.79 15.97 -9.46
CA TYR A 485 -15.41 16.44 -9.35
C TYR A 485 -15.27 17.70 -8.49
N GLU A 486 -16.23 18.62 -8.53
CA GLU A 486 -16.26 19.81 -7.67
C GLU A 486 -16.44 19.44 -6.19
N LYS A 487 -17.34 18.50 -5.88
CA LYS A 487 -17.48 17.93 -4.52
C LYS A 487 -16.18 17.29 -4.04
N SER A 488 -15.52 16.51 -4.89
CA SER A 488 -14.22 15.91 -4.60
C SER A 488 -13.15 16.98 -4.29
N LEU A 489 -13.07 18.01 -5.12
CA LEU A 489 -12.13 19.12 -4.95
C LEU A 489 -12.39 19.89 -3.64
N GLU A 490 -13.66 20.15 -3.31
CA GLU A 490 -14.03 20.84 -2.07
C GLU A 490 -13.58 20.07 -0.83
N ILE A 491 -13.81 18.76 -0.79
CA ILE A 491 -13.37 17.89 0.31
C ILE A 491 -11.85 17.91 0.42
N ARG A 492 -11.11 17.71 -0.68
CA ARG A 492 -9.65 17.73 -0.67
C ARG A 492 -9.09 19.08 -0.19
N LYS A 493 -9.68 20.20 -0.59
CA LYS A 493 -9.28 21.54 -0.12
C LYS A 493 -9.46 21.74 1.37
N LYS A 494 -10.47 21.10 1.97
CA LYS A 494 -10.73 21.15 3.42
C LYS A 494 -9.82 20.22 4.22
N ALA A 495 -9.45 19.08 3.64
CA ALA A 495 -8.73 18.01 4.34
C ALA A 495 -7.20 18.11 4.21
N LEU A 496 -6.72 18.62 3.07
CA LEU A 496 -5.32 18.54 2.66
C LEU A 496 -4.68 19.94 2.61
N PRO A 497 -3.35 20.03 2.82
CA PRO A 497 -2.61 21.26 2.55
C PRO A 497 -2.81 21.77 1.12
N SER A 498 -2.72 23.09 0.92
CA SER A 498 -2.96 23.72 -0.39
C SER A 498 -2.00 23.28 -1.51
N ASN A 499 -0.84 22.72 -1.13
CA ASN A 499 0.17 22.18 -2.04
C ASN A 499 0.19 20.64 -2.05
N HIS A 500 -0.87 19.96 -1.58
CA HIS A 500 -0.90 18.51 -1.57
C HIS A 500 -0.98 17.92 -3.00
N PRO A 501 -0.22 16.85 -3.34
CA PRO A 501 -0.16 16.28 -4.70
C PRO A 501 -1.48 15.69 -5.22
N ASN A 502 -2.39 15.27 -4.36
CA ASN A 502 -3.75 14.85 -4.76
C ASN A 502 -4.71 15.98 -5.21
N LEU A 503 -4.45 17.26 -4.90
CA LEU A 503 -5.27 18.38 -5.39
C LEU A 503 -5.20 18.50 -6.93
N PRO A 504 -4.00 18.50 -7.55
CA PRO A 504 -3.77 18.36 -8.99
C PRO A 504 -4.78 17.47 -9.71
N THR A 505 -4.94 16.21 -9.29
CA THR A 505 -5.85 15.24 -9.94
C THR A 505 -7.28 15.76 -10.08
N SER A 506 -7.81 16.48 -9.09
CA SER A 506 -9.16 17.04 -9.15
C SER A 506 -9.26 18.20 -10.15
N TYR A 507 -8.26 19.10 -10.15
CA TYR A 507 -8.20 20.19 -11.14
C TYR A 507 -8.06 19.65 -12.56
N ASN A 508 -7.19 18.66 -12.75
CA ASN A 508 -6.98 17.96 -14.00
C ASN A 508 -8.28 17.35 -14.54
N ASN A 509 -9.01 16.61 -13.71
CA ASN A 509 -10.26 15.98 -14.13
C ASN A 509 -11.34 17.00 -14.53
N ILE A 510 -11.45 18.13 -13.82
CA ILE A 510 -12.35 19.23 -14.19
C ILE A 510 -11.90 19.88 -15.51
N GLY A 511 -10.60 20.16 -15.66
CA GLY A 511 -10.01 20.70 -16.88
C GLY A 511 -10.29 19.81 -18.09
N GLN A 512 -10.22 18.49 -17.91
CA GLN A 512 -10.50 17.52 -18.98
C GLN A 512 -11.97 17.55 -19.41
N VAL A 513 -12.90 17.73 -18.46
CA VAL A 513 -14.32 17.89 -18.80
C VAL A 513 -14.53 19.17 -19.62
N TYR A 514 -13.96 20.30 -19.22
CA TYR A 514 -14.07 21.55 -19.99
C TYR A 514 -13.42 21.44 -21.37
N ASN A 515 -12.29 20.76 -21.50
CA ASN A 515 -11.65 20.49 -22.78
C ASN A 515 -12.57 19.67 -23.72
N ASN A 516 -13.21 18.62 -23.19
CA ASN A 516 -14.15 17.79 -23.95
C ASN A 516 -15.43 18.57 -24.36
N MET A 517 -15.83 19.57 -23.56
CA MET A 517 -16.92 20.49 -23.89
C MET A 517 -16.52 21.59 -24.88
N GLY A 518 -15.22 21.72 -25.21
CA GLY A 518 -14.69 22.79 -26.06
C GLY A 518 -14.49 24.13 -25.37
N ASP A 519 -14.66 24.21 -24.05
CA ASP A 519 -14.34 25.41 -23.24
C ASP A 519 -12.84 25.40 -22.89
N TYR A 520 -12.02 25.64 -23.91
CA TYR A 520 -10.56 25.56 -23.81
C TYR A 520 -9.98 26.59 -22.82
N SER A 521 -10.59 27.76 -22.69
CA SER A 521 -10.15 28.78 -21.74
C SER A 521 -10.28 28.32 -20.30
N LYS A 522 -11.42 27.72 -19.92
CA LYS A 522 -11.54 27.12 -18.57
C LYS A 522 -10.65 25.91 -18.41
N ALA A 523 -10.54 25.06 -19.43
CA ALA A 523 -9.64 23.90 -19.37
C ALA A 523 -8.20 24.33 -19.03
N LEU A 524 -7.68 25.35 -19.69
CA LEU A 524 -6.36 25.92 -19.40
C LEU A 524 -6.28 26.49 -17.97
N GLU A 525 -7.29 27.23 -17.49
CA GLU A 525 -7.29 27.75 -16.12
C GLU A 525 -7.13 26.63 -15.07
N PHE A 526 -7.86 25.52 -15.24
CA PHE A 526 -7.79 24.37 -14.34
C PHE A 526 -6.46 23.61 -14.47
N TYR A 527 -5.96 23.41 -15.69
CA TYR A 527 -4.67 22.74 -15.90
C TYR A 527 -3.46 23.58 -15.48
N GLU A 528 -3.54 24.91 -15.54
CA GLU A 528 -2.50 25.79 -15.04
C GLU A 528 -2.42 25.76 -13.50
N LYS A 529 -3.58 25.69 -12.82
CA LYS A 529 -3.65 25.48 -11.37
C LYS A 529 -3.10 24.11 -10.95
N ASP A 530 -3.45 23.06 -11.69
CA ASP A 530 -2.87 21.72 -11.55
C ASP A 530 -1.34 21.77 -11.66
N LEU A 531 -0.83 22.36 -12.74
CA LEU A 531 0.61 22.52 -13.00
C LEU A 531 1.32 23.32 -11.89
N GLU A 532 0.72 24.40 -11.41
CA GLU A 532 1.29 25.25 -10.35
C GLU A 532 1.46 24.46 -9.04
N ILE A 533 0.44 23.71 -8.63
CA ILE A 533 0.48 22.92 -7.40
C ILE A 533 1.48 21.77 -7.55
N THR A 534 1.43 21.03 -8.66
CA THR A 534 2.35 19.92 -8.94
C THR A 534 3.81 20.37 -8.88
N LYS A 535 4.16 21.53 -9.46
CA LYS A 535 5.51 22.11 -9.40
C LYS A 535 5.99 22.42 -7.98
N LYS A 536 5.07 22.77 -7.08
CA LYS A 536 5.38 23.09 -5.67
C LYS A 536 5.47 21.84 -4.81
N ALA A 537 4.68 20.81 -5.14
CA ALA A 537 4.51 19.60 -4.34
C ALA A 537 5.54 18.52 -4.66
N LEU A 538 5.91 18.39 -5.94
CA LEU A 538 6.65 17.24 -6.46
C LEU A 538 8.00 17.65 -7.07
N PRO A 539 8.97 16.72 -7.16
CA PRO A 539 10.22 16.94 -7.89
C PRO A 539 10.00 17.35 -9.35
N SER A 540 10.94 18.09 -9.93
CA SER A 540 10.84 18.58 -11.32
C SER A 540 10.84 17.48 -12.39
N ASN A 541 11.26 16.27 -12.02
CA ASN A 541 11.20 15.08 -12.87
C ASN A 541 10.02 14.16 -12.53
N HIS A 542 9.06 14.57 -11.70
CA HIS A 542 7.94 13.70 -11.35
C HIS A 542 7.02 13.42 -12.56
N PRO A 543 6.59 12.16 -12.80
CA PRO A 543 5.69 11.82 -13.91
C PRO A 543 4.40 12.64 -13.97
N ASP A 544 3.78 12.97 -12.84
CA ASP A 544 2.57 13.82 -12.78
C ASP A 544 2.78 15.22 -13.36
N LEU A 545 4.00 15.78 -13.26
CA LEU A 545 4.29 17.07 -13.89
C LEU A 545 4.23 16.97 -15.42
N ALA A 546 4.65 15.83 -15.97
CA ALA A 546 4.51 15.56 -17.39
C ALA A 546 3.04 15.41 -17.79
N THR A 547 2.21 14.78 -16.95
CA THR A 547 0.76 14.69 -17.19
C THR A 547 0.11 16.07 -17.28
N SER A 548 0.44 16.99 -16.38
CA SER A 548 -0.05 18.39 -16.44
C SER A 548 0.34 19.07 -17.76
N TYR A 549 1.60 18.97 -18.17
CA TYR A 549 2.06 19.55 -19.44
C TYR A 549 1.39 18.91 -20.66
N ASN A 550 1.24 17.58 -20.65
CA ASN A 550 0.56 16.85 -21.71
C ASN A 550 -0.88 17.33 -21.89
N ASN A 551 -1.60 17.56 -20.79
CA ASN A 551 -2.99 17.99 -20.84
C ASN A 551 -3.14 19.42 -21.36
N ILE A 552 -2.22 20.33 -20.99
CA ILE A 552 -2.15 21.67 -21.58
C ILE A 552 -1.85 21.60 -23.08
N GLY A 553 -0.89 20.75 -23.48
CA GLY A 553 -0.57 20.50 -24.89
C GLY A 553 -1.78 19.99 -25.69
N GLN A 554 -2.60 19.13 -25.08
CA GLN A 554 -3.84 18.63 -25.68
C GLN A 554 -4.85 19.74 -25.94
N VAL A 555 -5.01 20.69 -25.02
CA VAL A 555 -5.91 21.84 -25.23
C VAL A 555 -5.42 22.70 -26.39
N TYR A 556 -4.12 23.01 -26.46
CA TYR A 556 -3.56 23.79 -27.57
C TYR A 556 -3.68 23.06 -28.92
N ASN A 557 -3.51 21.74 -28.94
CA ASN A 557 -3.76 20.94 -30.15
C ASN A 557 -5.23 21.04 -30.60
N ASN A 558 -6.17 20.95 -29.67
CA ASN A 558 -7.61 21.07 -29.97
C ASN A 558 -8.00 22.49 -30.42
N MET A 559 -7.27 23.52 -29.97
CA MET A 559 -7.39 24.90 -30.45
C MET A 559 -6.75 25.13 -31.83
N GLY A 560 -5.93 24.20 -32.32
CA GLY A 560 -5.15 24.33 -33.55
C GLY A 560 -3.83 25.13 -33.39
N ASP A 561 -3.44 25.48 -32.16
CA ASP A 561 -2.13 26.08 -31.88
C ASP A 561 -1.08 24.96 -31.72
N TYR A 562 -0.76 24.34 -32.86
CA TYR A 562 0.13 23.18 -32.91
C TYR A 562 1.55 23.48 -32.42
N SER A 563 2.02 24.72 -32.58
CA SER A 563 3.35 25.13 -32.10
C SER A 563 3.44 25.05 -30.57
N LYS A 564 2.45 25.61 -29.87
CA LYS A 564 2.40 25.50 -28.40
C LYS A 564 2.13 24.07 -27.95
N ALA A 565 1.27 23.35 -28.66
CA ALA A 565 1.01 21.94 -28.36
C ALA A 565 2.32 21.13 -28.34
N LEU A 566 3.15 21.26 -29.37
CA LEU A 566 4.45 20.61 -29.45
C LEU A 566 5.38 21.05 -28.31
N GLU A 567 5.48 22.35 -28.02
CA GLU A 567 6.31 22.85 -26.90
C GLU A 567 5.94 22.18 -25.55
N PHE A 568 4.64 22.05 -25.27
CA PHE A 568 4.16 21.42 -24.04
C PHE A 568 4.34 19.91 -24.04
N TYR A 569 4.12 19.23 -25.17
CA TYR A 569 4.37 17.80 -25.28
C TYR A 569 5.86 17.45 -25.19
N GLU A 570 6.75 18.26 -25.74
CA GLU A 570 8.21 18.11 -25.61
C GLU A 570 8.66 18.23 -24.15
N LYS A 571 8.11 19.20 -23.38
CA LYS A 571 8.39 19.27 -21.94
C LYS A 571 7.88 18.04 -21.19
N SER A 572 6.69 17.55 -21.53
CA SER A 572 6.14 16.31 -20.95
C SER A 572 7.04 15.11 -21.22
N ILE A 573 7.49 14.94 -22.47
CA ILE A 573 8.28 13.77 -22.83
C ILE A 573 9.67 13.81 -22.20
N GLU A 574 10.32 14.98 -22.14
CA GLU A 574 11.62 15.14 -21.48
C GLU A 574 11.58 14.72 -20.00
N ILE A 575 10.48 15.07 -19.29
CA ILE A 575 10.29 14.67 -17.90
C ILE A 575 10.09 13.15 -17.80
N LYS A 576 9.23 12.57 -18.63
CA LYS A 576 8.97 11.12 -18.62
C LYS A 576 10.22 10.31 -18.96
N GLU A 577 11.03 10.74 -19.93
CA GLU A 577 12.27 10.06 -20.31
C GLU A 577 13.31 10.05 -19.17
N LYS A 578 13.29 11.08 -18.31
CA LYS A 578 14.16 11.13 -17.11
C LYS A 578 13.62 10.30 -15.94
N ALA A 579 12.30 10.13 -15.84
CA ALA A 579 11.64 9.54 -14.67
C ALA A 579 11.28 8.07 -14.84
N LEU A 580 10.98 7.65 -16.07
CA LEU A 580 10.40 6.36 -16.39
C LEU A 580 11.38 5.52 -17.21
N PRO A 581 11.29 4.17 -17.13
CA PRO A 581 12.06 3.31 -18.03
C PRO A 581 11.77 3.60 -19.51
N PRO A 582 12.73 3.36 -20.43
CA PRO A 582 12.58 3.71 -21.85
C PRO A 582 11.37 3.09 -22.57
N ASN A 583 10.88 1.94 -22.10
CA ASN A 583 9.70 1.27 -22.67
C ASN A 583 8.46 1.44 -21.79
N HIS A 584 8.36 2.49 -20.96
CA HIS A 584 7.18 2.69 -20.14
C HIS A 584 5.95 3.06 -21.01
N PRO A 585 4.76 2.48 -20.80
CA PRO A 585 3.56 2.77 -21.59
C PRO A 585 3.21 4.27 -21.71
N HIS A 586 3.36 5.04 -20.63
CA HIS A 586 3.16 6.51 -20.65
C HIS A 586 4.07 7.29 -21.62
N LEU A 587 5.24 6.77 -22.00
CA LEU A 587 6.05 7.37 -23.06
C LEU A 587 5.38 7.18 -24.43
N ALA A 588 4.82 6.00 -24.66
CA ALA A 588 4.08 5.67 -25.88
C ALA A 588 2.90 6.64 -26.09
N THR A 589 2.11 6.90 -25.04
CA THR A 589 1.03 7.91 -25.07
C THR A 589 1.53 9.31 -25.46
N SER A 590 2.73 9.68 -25.03
CA SER A 590 3.31 11.01 -25.33
C SER A 590 3.72 11.11 -26.79
N TYR A 591 4.38 10.08 -27.32
CA TYR A 591 4.69 10.00 -28.75
C TYR A 591 3.42 9.95 -29.61
N ASN A 592 2.39 9.24 -29.17
CA ASN A 592 1.08 9.22 -29.84
C ASN A 592 0.48 10.63 -29.94
N ASN A 593 0.47 11.38 -28.84
CA ASN A 593 -0.05 12.76 -28.82
C ASN A 593 0.72 13.69 -29.77
N ILE A 594 2.07 13.59 -29.81
CA ILE A 594 2.91 14.35 -30.76
C ILE A 594 2.61 13.94 -32.20
N GLY A 595 2.48 12.64 -32.48
CA GLY A 595 2.07 12.13 -33.79
C GLY A 595 0.71 12.68 -34.23
N GLY A 596 -0.22 12.81 -33.28
CA GLY A 596 -1.53 13.44 -33.47
C GLY A 596 -1.42 14.90 -33.93
N VAL A 597 -0.53 15.68 -33.33
CA VAL A 597 -0.29 17.07 -33.74
C VAL A 597 0.22 17.14 -35.18
N TYR A 598 1.25 16.35 -35.52
CA TYR A 598 1.79 16.33 -36.89
C TYR A 598 0.77 15.84 -37.92
N ASN A 599 -0.08 14.88 -37.56
CA ASN A 599 -1.18 14.43 -38.40
C ASN A 599 -2.20 15.55 -38.65
N ASN A 600 -2.55 16.32 -37.61
CA ASN A 600 -3.44 17.48 -37.73
C ASN A 600 -2.82 18.63 -38.55
N MET A 601 -1.50 18.78 -38.53
CA MET A 601 -0.75 19.71 -39.40
C MET A 601 -0.65 19.23 -40.86
N GLY A 602 -0.96 17.97 -41.15
CA GLY A 602 -0.77 17.35 -42.46
C GLY A 602 0.66 16.87 -42.74
N ASP A 603 1.57 16.91 -41.76
CA ASP A 603 2.91 16.33 -41.86
C ASP A 603 2.85 14.83 -41.52
N TYR A 604 2.27 14.07 -42.45
CA TYR A 604 1.96 12.65 -42.26
C TYR A 604 3.21 11.78 -42.05
N TRP A 605 4.35 12.15 -42.63
CA TRP A 605 5.60 11.39 -42.47
C TRP A 605 6.16 11.52 -41.06
N LYS A 606 6.18 12.72 -40.48
CA LYS A 606 6.54 12.89 -39.07
C LYS A 606 5.53 12.24 -38.14
N ALA A 607 4.23 12.33 -38.46
CA ALA A 607 3.20 11.64 -37.69
C ALA A 607 3.47 10.12 -37.62
N LEU A 608 3.79 9.50 -38.75
CA LEU A 608 4.16 8.09 -38.81
C LEU A 608 5.41 7.79 -37.97
N GLU A 609 6.46 8.61 -38.02
CA GLU A 609 7.67 8.41 -37.20
C GLU A 609 7.33 8.33 -35.70
N PHE A 610 6.49 9.24 -35.21
CA PHE A 610 6.10 9.28 -33.80
C PHE A 610 5.14 8.15 -33.43
N TYR A 611 4.17 7.81 -34.29
CA TYR A 611 3.29 6.67 -34.05
C TYR A 611 4.01 5.32 -34.14
N GLU A 612 5.08 5.20 -34.92
CA GLU A 612 5.93 4.00 -34.96
C GLU A 612 6.70 3.82 -33.65
N LYS A 613 7.20 4.92 -33.05
CA LYS A 613 7.82 4.89 -31.71
C LYS A 613 6.83 4.47 -30.62
N ASP A 614 5.62 5.05 -30.63
CA ASP A 614 4.50 4.63 -29.76
C ASP A 614 4.25 3.12 -29.92
N LEU A 615 4.04 2.66 -31.15
CA LEU A 615 3.77 1.27 -31.45
C LEU A 615 4.91 0.33 -31.01
N GLU A 616 6.17 0.73 -31.16
CA GLU A 616 7.34 -0.04 -30.71
C GLU A 616 7.36 -0.20 -29.18
N ILE A 617 7.17 0.90 -28.44
CA ILE A 617 7.13 0.87 -26.97
C ILE A 617 5.97 0.01 -26.49
N THR A 618 4.77 0.25 -27.01
CA THR A 618 3.55 -0.46 -26.61
C THR A 618 3.67 -1.96 -26.87
N LYS A 619 4.29 -2.38 -27.99
CA LYS A 619 4.57 -3.80 -28.28
C LYS A 619 5.53 -4.47 -27.29
N LYS A 620 6.52 -3.71 -26.77
CA LYS A 620 7.50 -4.23 -25.81
C LYS A 620 6.97 -4.25 -24.38
N ALA A 621 6.16 -3.25 -24.03
CA ALA A 621 5.71 -3.01 -22.66
C ALA A 621 4.44 -3.76 -22.29
N LEU A 622 3.51 -3.91 -23.24
CA LEU A 622 2.17 -4.41 -22.99
C LEU A 622 1.94 -5.78 -23.65
N PRO A 623 0.98 -6.58 -23.13
CA PRO A 623 0.53 -7.80 -23.79
C PRO A 623 0.09 -7.57 -25.25
N SER A 624 0.25 -8.58 -26.11
CA SER A 624 -0.11 -8.48 -27.54
C SER A 624 -1.60 -8.26 -27.81
N ASN A 625 -2.45 -8.46 -26.81
CA ASN A 625 -3.88 -8.18 -26.82
C ASN A 625 -4.26 -6.93 -26.00
N HIS A 626 -3.32 -6.06 -25.63
CA HIS A 626 -3.66 -4.87 -24.84
C HIS A 626 -4.45 -3.85 -25.67
N PRO A 627 -5.52 -3.23 -25.14
CA PRO A 627 -6.30 -2.19 -25.84
C PRO A 627 -5.46 -1.02 -26.36
N ASP A 628 -4.49 -0.52 -25.59
CA ASP A 628 -3.57 0.55 -26.04
C ASP A 628 -2.78 0.16 -27.30
N LEU A 629 -2.41 -1.11 -27.48
CA LEU A 629 -1.76 -1.56 -28.72
C LEU A 629 -2.69 -1.42 -29.93
N ALA A 630 -3.98 -1.67 -29.74
CA ALA A 630 -5.00 -1.41 -30.76
C ALA A 630 -5.16 0.08 -31.05
N THR A 631 -5.04 0.95 -30.03
CA THR A 631 -5.04 2.40 -30.19
C THR A 631 -3.85 2.86 -31.04
N SER A 632 -2.64 2.39 -30.76
CA SER A 632 -1.45 2.71 -31.56
C SER A 632 -1.62 2.29 -33.03
N TYR A 633 -2.12 1.07 -33.29
CA TYR A 633 -2.41 0.63 -34.66
C TYR A 633 -3.50 1.49 -35.34
N SER A 634 -4.54 1.87 -34.61
CA SER A 634 -5.59 2.75 -35.13
C SER A 634 -5.03 4.13 -35.50
N SER A 635 -4.10 4.65 -34.71
CA SER A 635 -3.47 5.96 -34.95
C SER A 635 -2.64 5.94 -36.24
N VAL A 636 -1.87 4.87 -36.48
CA VAL A 636 -1.16 4.66 -37.76
C VAL A 636 -2.14 4.53 -38.93
N GLY A 637 -3.23 3.75 -38.75
CA GLY A 637 -4.28 3.60 -39.76
C GLY A 637 -4.95 4.93 -40.14
N GLN A 638 -5.13 5.83 -39.16
CA GLN A 638 -5.69 7.16 -39.39
C GLN A 638 -4.78 8.02 -40.27
N VAL A 639 -3.46 7.97 -40.09
CA VAL A 639 -2.52 8.71 -40.95
C VAL A 639 -2.59 8.21 -42.39
N TYR A 640 -2.54 6.89 -42.61
CA TYR A 640 -2.66 6.33 -43.96
C TYR A 640 -4.01 6.66 -44.62
N ASN A 641 -5.09 6.69 -43.84
CA ASN A 641 -6.39 7.14 -44.32
C ASN A 641 -6.36 8.62 -44.76
N ASN A 642 -5.70 9.49 -44.00
CA ASN A 642 -5.53 10.90 -44.35
C ASN A 642 -4.62 11.09 -45.59
N MET A 643 -3.63 10.22 -45.78
CA MET A 643 -2.80 10.13 -47.00
C MET A 643 -3.55 9.54 -48.21
N SER A 644 -4.79 9.10 -48.03
CA SER A 644 -5.59 8.37 -49.05
C SER A 644 -5.00 7.00 -49.47
N ASP A 645 -4.07 6.44 -48.70
CA ASP A 645 -3.62 5.04 -48.84
C ASP A 645 -4.60 4.13 -48.08
N TYR A 646 -5.78 3.95 -48.67
CA TYR A 646 -6.87 3.23 -48.02
C TYR A 646 -6.56 1.74 -47.79
N SER A 647 -5.69 1.16 -48.61
CA SER A 647 -5.27 -0.24 -48.46
C SER A 647 -4.44 -0.44 -47.19
N LYS A 648 -3.43 0.41 -46.95
CA LYS A 648 -2.66 0.35 -45.70
C LYS A 648 -3.49 0.75 -44.49
N ALA A 649 -4.34 1.77 -44.62
CA ALA A 649 -5.25 2.16 -43.54
C ALA A 649 -6.13 0.99 -43.10
N LEU A 650 -6.71 0.25 -44.06
CA LEU A 650 -7.51 -0.94 -43.79
C LEU A 650 -6.68 -2.01 -43.05
N GLU A 651 -5.46 -2.30 -43.49
CA GLU A 651 -4.58 -3.28 -42.82
C GLU A 651 -4.37 -2.95 -41.33
N PHE A 652 -4.09 -1.67 -41.03
CA PHE A 652 -3.86 -1.21 -39.66
C PHE A 652 -5.14 -1.19 -38.82
N TYR A 653 -6.27 -0.78 -39.39
CA TYR A 653 -7.56 -0.85 -38.72
C TYR A 653 -8.01 -2.28 -38.46
N GLU A 654 -7.72 -3.23 -39.35
CA GLU A 654 -8.00 -4.67 -39.12
C GLU A 654 -7.15 -5.23 -37.97
N LYS A 655 -5.86 -4.86 -37.89
CA LYS A 655 -5.00 -5.23 -36.76
C LYS A 655 -5.53 -4.68 -35.44
N SER A 656 -5.91 -3.39 -35.42
CA SER A 656 -6.52 -2.74 -34.25
C SER A 656 -7.82 -3.45 -33.84
N HIS A 657 -8.73 -3.65 -34.79
CA HIS A 657 -10.02 -4.31 -34.56
C HIS A 657 -9.86 -5.72 -33.98
N LYS A 658 -8.94 -6.52 -34.53
CA LYS A 658 -8.69 -7.89 -34.03
C LYS A 658 -8.22 -7.92 -32.59
N ILE A 659 -7.43 -6.92 -32.17
CA ILE A 659 -6.99 -6.81 -30.77
C ILE A 659 -8.18 -6.43 -29.90
N TYR A 660 -8.94 -5.39 -30.26
CA TYR A 660 -10.12 -4.98 -29.50
C TYR A 660 -11.17 -6.09 -29.38
N GLU A 661 -11.44 -6.84 -30.45
CA GLU A 661 -12.38 -7.96 -30.45
C GLU A 661 -11.97 -9.07 -29.46
N LYS A 662 -10.66 -9.27 -29.27
CA LYS A 662 -10.14 -10.27 -28.32
C LYS A 662 -10.06 -9.74 -26.89
N ALA A 663 -9.74 -8.46 -26.72
CA ALA A 663 -9.41 -7.86 -25.43
C ALA A 663 -10.61 -7.31 -24.67
N LEU A 664 -11.59 -6.77 -25.41
CA LEU A 664 -12.67 -5.99 -24.85
C LEU A 664 -13.99 -6.77 -24.86
N PRO A 665 -14.88 -6.51 -23.89
CA PRO A 665 -16.26 -6.98 -23.96
C PRO A 665 -16.97 -6.56 -25.24
N SER A 666 -17.91 -7.37 -25.72
CA SER A 666 -18.66 -7.12 -26.95
C SER A 666 -19.47 -5.81 -26.99
N ASN A 667 -19.69 -5.18 -25.83
CA ASN A 667 -20.39 -3.91 -25.68
C ASN A 667 -19.44 -2.71 -25.49
N HIS A 668 -18.12 -2.89 -25.54
CA HIS A 668 -17.17 -1.81 -25.24
C HIS A 668 -17.19 -0.68 -26.29
N PRO A 669 -17.20 0.61 -25.89
CA PRO A 669 -17.15 1.75 -26.81
C PRO A 669 -15.96 1.74 -27.80
N ASP A 670 -14.75 1.39 -27.37
CA ASP A 670 -13.59 1.28 -28.27
C ASP A 670 -13.74 0.18 -29.34
N LEU A 671 -14.42 -0.93 -29.02
CA LEU A 671 -14.76 -1.94 -30.03
C LEU A 671 -15.72 -1.34 -31.07
N ALA A 672 -16.70 -0.54 -30.65
CA ALA A 672 -17.58 0.19 -31.57
C ALA A 672 -16.79 1.20 -32.42
N THR A 673 -15.79 1.87 -31.84
CA THR A 673 -14.89 2.80 -32.55
C THR A 673 -14.10 2.07 -33.64
N SER A 674 -13.59 0.88 -33.34
CA SER A 674 -12.87 0.08 -34.34
C SER A 674 -13.76 -0.35 -35.52
N PHE A 675 -15.03 -0.70 -35.26
CA PHE A 675 -16.00 -0.94 -36.31
C PHE A 675 -16.32 0.32 -37.11
N TRP A 676 -16.36 1.49 -36.46
CA TRP A 676 -16.55 2.77 -37.14
C TRP A 676 -15.37 3.09 -38.09
N HIS A 677 -14.12 2.85 -37.67
CA HIS A 677 -12.95 2.99 -38.53
C HIS A 677 -13.01 2.08 -39.76
N LEU A 678 -13.36 0.80 -39.56
CA LEU A 678 -13.55 -0.15 -40.67
C LEU A 678 -14.70 0.27 -41.61
N GLY A 679 -15.85 0.67 -41.05
CA GLY A 679 -16.98 1.16 -41.85
C GLY A 679 -16.60 2.39 -42.68
N SER A 680 -15.91 3.34 -42.06
CA SER A 680 -15.46 4.58 -42.71
C SER A 680 -14.46 4.32 -43.83
N ILE A 681 -13.50 3.41 -43.65
CA ILE A 681 -12.52 3.10 -44.71
C ILE A 681 -13.18 2.36 -45.89
N TYR A 682 -14.11 1.44 -45.63
CA TYR A 682 -14.88 0.80 -46.69
C TYR A 682 -15.78 1.79 -47.45
N GLU A 683 -16.30 2.84 -46.80
CA GLU A 683 -17.00 3.94 -47.50
C GLU A 683 -16.07 4.62 -48.49
N LYS A 684 -14.85 4.97 -48.07
CA LYS A 684 -13.83 5.63 -48.92
C LYS A 684 -13.39 4.75 -50.09
N MET A 685 -13.40 3.43 -49.91
CA MET A 685 -13.13 2.44 -50.96
C MET A 685 -14.36 2.13 -51.85
N ASN A 686 -15.48 2.83 -51.69
CA ASN A 686 -16.75 2.61 -52.40
C ASN A 686 -17.37 1.20 -52.20
N GLN A 687 -17.03 0.51 -51.12
CA GLN A 687 -17.62 -0.78 -50.75
C GLN A 687 -18.81 -0.57 -49.80
N TYR A 688 -19.85 0.10 -50.30
CA TYR A 688 -20.95 0.61 -49.48
C TYR A 688 -21.69 -0.46 -48.65
N SER A 689 -21.89 -1.66 -49.19
CA SER A 689 -22.55 -2.74 -48.44
C SER A 689 -21.74 -3.21 -47.22
N LYS A 690 -20.40 -3.30 -47.35
CA LYS A 690 -19.52 -3.63 -46.21
C LYS A 690 -19.45 -2.48 -45.21
N ALA A 691 -19.32 -1.27 -45.73
CA ALA A 691 -19.29 -0.06 -44.92
C ALA A 691 -20.54 0.05 -44.04
N LEU A 692 -21.72 -0.14 -44.63
CA LEU A 692 -23.00 -0.12 -43.91
C LEU A 692 -23.04 -1.20 -42.82
N SER A 693 -22.64 -2.44 -43.12
CA SER A 693 -22.62 -3.53 -42.14
C SER A 693 -21.75 -3.22 -40.91
N PHE A 694 -20.55 -2.66 -41.12
CA PHE A 694 -19.66 -2.29 -40.01
C PHE A 694 -20.19 -1.09 -39.21
N LEU A 695 -20.75 -0.08 -39.87
CA LEU A 695 -21.35 1.06 -39.18
C LEU A 695 -22.59 0.66 -38.37
N GLU A 696 -23.42 -0.26 -38.87
CA GLU A 696 -24.57 -0.78 -38.12
C GLU A 696 -24.14 -1.55 -36.87
N LYS A 697 -23.06 -2.34 -36.95
CA LYS A 697 -22.45 -2.99 -35.77
C LYS A 697 -21.94 -1.96 -34.77
N SER A 698 -21.21 -0.94 -35.24
CA SER A 698 -20.72 0.16 -34.41
C SER A 698 -21.87 0.86 -33.66
N LEU A 699 -22.92 1.24 -34.39
CA LEU A 699 -24.11 1.88 -33.81
C LEU A 699 -24.79 0.99 -32.77
N GLY A 700 -24.95 -0.30 -33.08
CA GLY A 700 -25.57 -1.26 -32.17
C GLY A 700 -24.81 -1.45 -30.86
N ILE A 701 -23.48 -1.28 -30.86
CA ILE A 701 -22.68 -1.31 -29.64
C ILE A 701 -22.79 0.01 -28.88
N TYR A 702 -22.61 1.16 -29.54
CA TYR A 702 -22.72 2.45 -28.88
C TYR A 702 -24.08 2.68 -28.21
N LEU A 703 -25.18 2.26 -28.85
CA LEU A 703 -26.52 2.35 -28.27
C LEU A 703 -26.70 1.53 -26.98
N LYS A 704 -25.84 0.54 -26.74
CA LYS A 704 -25.86 -0.30 -25.53
C LYS A 704 -24.96 0.23 -24.42
N SER A 705 -23.88 0.93 -24.76
CA SER A 705 -22.85 1.36 -23.80
C SER A 705 -22.86 2.85 -23.48
N LEU A 706 -23.42 3.67 -24.36
CA LEU A 706 -23.42 5.13 -24.22
C LEU A 706 -24.86 5.67 -24.16
N PRO A 707 -25.06 6.85 -23.55
CA PRO A 707 -26.35 7.54 -23.58
C PRO A 707 -26.81 7.83 -25.02
N PRO A 708 -28.12 7.80 -25.33
CA PRO A 708 -28.62 7.95 -26.72
C PRO A 708 -28.17 9.22 -27.45
N ASN A 709 -27.88 10.30 -26.72
CA ASN A 709 -27.46 11.59 -27.27
C ASN A 709 -25.93 11.74 -27.36
N HIS A 710 -25.17 10.64 -27.24
CA HIS A 710 -23.72 10.70 -27.28
C HIS A 710 -23.22 11.10 -28.68
N PRO A 711 -22.24 12.02 -28.82
CA PRO A 711 -21.75 12.51 -30.11
C PRO A 711 -21.30 11.41 -31.09
N HIS A 712 -20.75 10.30 -30.58
CA HIS A 712 -20.39 9.14 -31.40
C HIS A 712 -21.61 8.49 -32.07
N ILE A 713 -22.74 8.34 -31.36
CA ILE A 713 -23.98 7.76 -31.91
C ILE A 713 -24.48 8.63 -33.05
N GLU A 714 -24.56 9.94 -32.84
CA GLU A 714 -24.97 10.89 -33.88
C GLU A 714 -24.07 10.82 -35.13
N SER A 715 -22.76 10.73 -34.92
CA SER A 715 -21.77 10.66 -35.99
C SER A 715 -21.93 9.39 -36.83
N VAL A 716 -22.18 8.25 -36.18
CA VAL A 716 -22.41 6.98 -36.88
C VAL A 716 -23.74 6.99 -37.64
N ILE A 717 -24.82 7.53 -37.05
CA ILE A 717 -26.11 7.67 -37.74
C ILE A 717 -25.98 8.52 -39.00
N LYS A 718 -25.32 9.69 -38.90
CA LYS A 718 -25.07 10.56 -40.06
C LYS A 718 -24.28 9.84 -41.15
N ALA A 719 -23.29 9.02 -40.78
CA ALA A 719 -22.53 8.22 -41.74
C ALA A 719 -23.38 7.13 -42.41
N ILE A 720 -24.21 6.41 -41.65
CA ILE A 720 -25.14 5.40 -42.17
C ILE A 720 -26.11 6.04 -43.18
N ASP A 721 -26.73 7.17 -42.84
CA ASP A 721 -27.69 7.85 -43.71
C ASP A 721 -27.04 8.33 -45.00
N LYS A 722 -25.80 8.81 -44.92
CA LYS A 722 -25.00 9.20 -46.09
C LYS A 722 -24.73 8.01 -47.00
N ILE A 723 -24.41 6.84 -46.46
CA ILE A 723 -24.17 5.62 -47.25
C ILE A 723 -25.46 5.13 -47.90
N LYS A 724 -26.57 5.11 -47.16
CA LYS A 724 -27.88 4.72 -47.69
C LYS A 724 -28.36 5.59 -48.86
N LYS A 725 -27.93 6.86 -48.92
CA LYS A 725 -28.21 7.76 -50.05
C LYS A 725 -27.34 7.51 -51.29
N LYS A 726 -26.19 6.83 -51.12
CA LYS A 726 -25.23 6.51 -52.20
C LYS A 726 -25.44 5.13 -52.79
N MET A 727 -26.05 4.22 -52.03
CA MET A 727 -26.57 2.93 -52.50
C MET A 727 -27.87 3.16 -53.28
#